data_AF-A0A4D4N9U3-F1
#
_entry.id   AF-A0A4D4N9U3-F1
#
_cell.length_a   1.000
_cell.length_b   1.000
_cell.length_c   1.000
_cell.angle_alpha   90.00
_cell.angle_beta   90.00
_cell.angle_gamma   90.00
#
_symmetry.space_group_name_H-M   'P 1'
#
loop_
_entity.id
_entity.type
_entity.pdbx_description
1 polymer ?
#
loop_
_entity_poly.entity_id
_entity_poly.type
_entity_poly.pdbx_seq_one_letter_code
_entity_poly.pdbx_strand_id
1 'polypeptide(L)'
;MAGQGQHRPHRRLPPDANGNLASTTDTEGKTTVFRYDAWGRVDKITTAEGRVTVFTYDDANRVTSMLRGTGFNSDGHTGPTWTYAYTSDSVTAAGTTTATDPETHATKYQHDSDGQVSDVTDAMGHKRSTKFDANHSIDTSTDAMGSGTTPGNVTDYGFNTRNNLETITQPTGGKTVNHWQTIAGADVPKDSTNPDGEKTDFTYDAVGNTMSVAQTGTGGGNVSYTYNPASPTCGGFAGQRCTEKTKMTAAKTVTTTFHYDSAGNLDTVTPPAPLAKITYTYDALGRTKTVTDARGVTVTYTYDNRDRTRIVDTTNKARVEYWYDGDGNLTQRTDSTGTIKYDFDPLQRETIRTLQDGSQTLLAYTPSGNVDYYQDPAGTVDYTWNEVNKLAELKDPAGRVTTYKYNNNDVRTTTTYPGGTVQKVDPDNSSRPKTIKTTSPKGTPVDLAYSYGYGTSGTTEGSKIRSSTDNVTGLKTTYTYDGAGRFSYAEEKKGTTLNSSWLYCYDLAGNLTSQGTAAGCPGATTYTVNDAQQLTAKNGSTTNWSYDKIGNETAGASTPEGTRTAEKWTDHSQLTSLTVGGKTYTGQYGSTDQSERIRLGDTYFHNGPIGLAGTSTAGVDTGFNREPGGTLNSMTTGGKAYCYLTDALGSVIALTDETGAKVNTYAYSPRGVTRASTSEKNPQPYRFAGGYQDVTGLYHYGARYYDPNIGRFNSPDPSGQEENPYLYAEGDPVNRIDPNGLFSFSDALDTGSDIFGVVTGCLAGVTAAAETGSIAYAAAVGGVVGAGVGSAVGVGLAVVGSCALGGAAGFYGAEILTYG
;
A
#
# COMPACT_ATOMS: atom_id res chain seq x y z
N MET A 1 7.96 -33.24 45.21
CA MET A 1 6.50 -33.13 45.00
C MET A 1 6.28 -32.77 43.55
N ALA A 2 5.50 -33.58 42.84
CA ALA A 2 5.26 -33.48 41.42
C ALA A 2 4.43 -32.22 41.08
N GLY A 3 4.91 -31.42 40.12
CA GLY A 3 4.11 -30.41 39.42
C GLY A 3 3.94 -30.89 37.98
N GLN A 4 2.72 -31.22 37.61
CA GLN A 4 2.38 -31.77 36.31
C GLN A 4 2.75 -30.79 35.18
N GLY A 5 3.60 -31.25 34.25
CA GLY A 5 3.73 -30.62 32.96
C GLY A 5 2.41 -30.75 32.22
N GLN A 6 1.76 -29.64 31.92
CA GLN A 6 0.67 -29.63 30.95
C GLN A 6 1.26 -29.98 29.59
N HIS A 7 1.10 -31.24 29.17
CA HIS A 7 1.25 -31.64 27.79
C HIS A 7 0.25 -30.82 26.96
N ARG A 8 0.76 -29.86 26.17
CA ARG A 8 -0.04 -29.28 25.08
C ARG A 8 -0.43 -30.42 24.13
N PRO A 9 -1.67 -30.45 23.61
CA PRO A 9 -2.07 -31.48 22.65
C PRO A 9 -1.19 -31.34 21.40
N HIS A 10 -0.49 -32.41 21.05
CA HIS A 10 0.25 -32.49 19.78
C HIS A 10 -0.73 -32.32 18.63
N ARG A 11 -0.31 -31.59 17.57
CA ARG A 11 -1.02 -31.55 16.29
C ARG A 11 -1.22 -32.99 15.82
N ARG A 12 -2.46 -33.49 15.87
CA ARG A 12 -2.76 -34.87 15.49
C ARG A 12 -2.89 -34.90 13.97
N LEU A 13 -2.05 -35.71 13.34
CA LEU A 13 -2.05 -35.97 11.90
C LEU A 13 -2.52 -37.42 11.67
N PRO A 14 -3.80 -37.75 11.91
CA PRO A 14 -4.27 -39.11 11.68
C PRO A 14 -4.21 -39.43 10.18
N PRO A 15 -3.58 -40.54 9.78
CA PRO A 15 -3.70 -41.02 8.40
C PRO A 15 -5.08 -41.65 8.17
N ASP A 16 -5.51 -41.68 6.90
CA ASP A 16 -6.61 -42.54 6.45
C ASP A 16 -6.16 -44.01 6.36
N ALA A 17 -7.05 -44.89 5.91
CA ALA A 17 -6.75 -46.31 5.75
C ALA A 17 -5.64 -46.60 4.71
N ASN A 18 -5.32 -45.65 3.83
CA ASN A 18 -4.32 -45.75 2.78
C ASN A 18 -3.00 -45.03 3.15
N GLY A 19 -2.92 -44.42 4.33
CA GLY A 19 -1.73 -43.69 4.78
C GLY A 19 -1.69 -42.21 4.39
N ASN A 20 -2.73 -41.68 3.74
CA ASN A 20 -2.81 -40.25 3.40
C ASN A 20 -3.23 -39.42 4.62
N LEU A 21 -2.90 -38.13 4.65
CA LEU A 21 -3.25 -37.24 5.77
C LEU A 21 -4.76 -36.97 5.83
N ALA A 22 -5.51 -37.64 6.72
CA ALA A 22 -6.97 -37.51 6.77
C ALA A 22 -7.45 -36.18 7.39
N SER A 23 -6.71 -35.64 8.37
CA SER A 23 -7.06 -34.36 8.98
C SER A 23 -5.88 -33.67 9.64
N THR A 24 -6.03 -32.38 9.89
CA THR A 24 -5.17 -31.63 10.82
C THR A 24 -6.05 -31.01 11.89
N THR A 25 -5.67 -31.19 13.15
CA THR A 25 -6.34 -30.53 14.28
C THR A 25 -5.36 -29.56 14.93
N ASP A 26 -5.78 -28.31 15.08
CA ASP A 26 -4.97 -27.30 15.74
C ASP A 26 -5.01 -27.42 17.29
N THR A 27 -4.31 -26.50 17.95
CA THR A 27 -4.19 -26.42 19.41
C THR A 27 -5.49 -26.04 20.13
N GLU A 28 -6.50 -25.56 19.42
CA GLU A 28 -7.84 -25.24 19.93
C GLU A 28 -8.86 -26.37 19.64
N GLY A 29 -8.42 -27.46 19.00
CA GLY A 29 -9.28 -28.58 18.62
C GLY A 29 -10.05 -28.35 17.31
N LYS A 30 -9.79 -27.25 16.60
CA LYS A 30 -10.40 -26.97 15.29
C LYS A 30 -9.75 -27.85 14.24
N THR A 31 -10.56 -28.59 13.48
CA THR A 31 -10.10 -29.66 12.59
C THR A 31 -10.39 -29.34 11.13
N THR A 32 -9.37 -29.41 10.28
CA THR A 32 -9.52 -29.44 8.82
C THR A 32 -9.40 -30.88 8.33
N VAL A 33 -10.35 -31.33 7.52
CA VAL A 33 -10.45 -32.71 7.01
C VAL A 33 -10.12 -32.73 5.52
N PHE A 34 -9.36 -33.74 5.10
CA PHE A 34 -9.01 -34.00 3.70
C PHE A 34 -9.64 -35.32 3.26
N ARG A 35 -10.29 -35.31 2.10
CA ARG A 35 -10.74 -36.50 1.39
C ARG A 35 -9.88 -36.70 0.16
N TYR A 36 -9.69 -37.97 -0.18
CA TYR A 36 -8.88 -38.38 -1.31
C TYR A 36 -9.71 -39.21 -2.29
N ASP A 37 -9.41 -39.05 -3.58
CA ASP A 37 -9.93 -39.94 -4.62
C ASP A 37 -9.21 -41.30 -4.64
N ALA A 38 -9.58 -42.17 -5.57
CA ALA A 38 -9.00 -43.52 -5.71
C ALA A 38 -7.50 -43.53 -6.05
N TRP A 39 -6.95 -42.41 -6.52
CA TRP A 39 -5.53 -42.25 -6.86
C TRP A 39 -4.73 -41.55 -5.75
N GLY A 40 -5.36 -41.26 -4.59
CA GLY A 40 -4.70 -40.59 -3.47
C GLY A 40 -4.52 -39.09 -3.66
N ARG A 41 -5.30 -38.45 -4.55
CA ARG A 41 -5.29 -37.00 -4.74
C ARG A 41 -6.39 -36.36 -3.90
N VAL A 42 -6.14 -35.17 -3.36
CA VAL A 42 -7.12 -34.46 -2.51
C VAL A 42 -8.32 -34.03 -3.35
N ASP A 43 -9.50 -34.60 -3.11
CA ASP A 43 -10.72 -34.26 -3.86
C ASP A 43 -11.72 -33.40 -3.06
N LYS A 44 -11.56 -33.32 -1.73
CA LYS A 44 -12.35 -32.44 -0.85
C LYS A 44 -11.53 -31.96 0.33
N ILE A 45 -11.63 -30.68 0.66
CA ILE A 45 -11.13 -30.08 1.90
C ILE A 45 -12.34 -29.52 2.64
N THR A 46 -12.47 -29.84 3.93
CA THR A 46 -13.47 -29.24 4.82
C THR A 46 -12.77 -28.53 5.98
N THR A 47 -12.98 -27.23 6.14
CA THR A 47 -12.41 -26.43 7.22
C THR A 47 -13.10 -26.69 8.56
N ALA A 48 -12.60 -26.09 9.64
CA ALA A 48 -13.15 -26.30 10.97
C ALA A 48 -14.54 -25.68 11.17
N GLU A 49 -14.87 -24.62 10.41
CA GLU A 49 -16.22 -24.06 10.35
C GLU A 49 -17.10 -24.77 9.31
N GLY A 50 -16.58 -25.80 8.64
CA GLY A 50 -17.34 -26.63 7.69
C GLY A 50 -17.38 -26.11 6.26
N ARG A 51 -16.51 -25.15 5.91
CA ARG A 51 -16.40 -24.63 4.54
C ARG A 51 -15.74 -25.67 3.66
N VAL A 52 -16.17 -25.79 2.42
CA VAL A 52 -15.72 -26.88 1.54
C VAL A 52 -15.08 -26.36 0.26
N THR A 53 -13.97 -26.98 -0.13
CA THR A 53 -13.41 -26.91 -1.49
C THR A 53 -13.36 -28.31 -2.08
N VAL A 54 -13.83 -28.48 -3.32
CA VAL A 54 -13.86 -29.75 -4.05
C VAL A 54 -12.99 -29.64 -5.29
N PHE A 55 -12.20 -30.67 -5.56
CA PHE A 55 -11.35 -30.76 -6.74
C PHE A 55 -11.74 -31.95 -7.61
N THR A 56 -11.60 -31.77 -8.93
CA THR A 56 -11.58 -32.89 -9.89
C THR A 56 -10.30 -32.85 -10.68
N TYR A 57 -9.94 -33.98 -11.29
CA TYR A 57 -8.71 -34.14 -12.02
C TYR A 57 -8.92 -34.89 -13.33
N ASP A 58 -7.99 -34.74 -14.27
CA ASP A 58 -7.88 -35.61 -15.44
C ASP A 58 -7.01 -36.86 -15.16
N ASP A 59 -6.85 -37.70 -16.18
CA ASP A 59 -6.05 -38.94 -16.11
C ASP A 59 -4.53 -38.65 -15.98
N ALA A 60 -4.10 -37.41 -16.24
CA ALA A 60 -2.72 -36.95 -16.08
C ALA A 60 -2.45 -36.30 -14.70
N ASN A 61 -3.39 -36.40 -13.75
CA ASN A 61 -3.30 -35.81 -12.41
C ASN A 61 -3.29 -34.28 -12.36
N ARG A 62 -3.83 -33.62 -13.39
CA ARG A 62 -4.01 -32.17 -13.40
C ARG A 62 -5.41 -31.82 -12.91
N VAL A 63 -5.54 -30.71 -12.18
CA VAL A 63 -6.83 -30.21 -11.69
C VAL A 63 -7.68 -29.78 -12.87
N THR A 64 -8.92 -30.26 -12.97
CA THR A 64 -9.89 -29.85 -14.00
C THR A 64 -11.01 -28.96 -13.46
N SER A 65 -11.24 -29.00 -12.16
CA SER A 65 -12.22 -28.16 -11.47
C SER A 65 -11.76 -27.85 -10.05
N MET A 66 -12.02 -26.63 -9.59
CA MET A 66 -11.96 -26.23 -8.18
C MET A 66 -13.26 -25.50 -7.83
N LEU A 67 -14.14 -26.19 -7.10
CA LEU A 67 -15.41 -25.66 -6.62
C LEU A 67 -15.27 -25.25 -5.16
N ARG A 68 -15.71 -24.03 -4.81
CA ARG A 68 -15.85 -23.60 -3.41
C ARG A 68 -17.33 -23.60 -3.02
N GLY A 69 -17.69 -24.34 -1.98
CA GLY A 69 -19.07 -24.53 -1.55
C GLY A 69 -19.68 -23.27 -0.92
N THR A 70 -20.91 -22.95 -1.28
CA THR A 70 -21.71 -21.87 -0.66
C THR A 70 -22.57 -22.35 0.51
N GLY A 71 -22.40 -23.61 0.93
CA GLY A 71 -23.01 -24.19 2.12
C GLY A 71 -21.95 -24.84 3.00
N PHE A 72 -22.29 -25.05 4.27
CA PHE A 72 -21.42 -25.73 5.22
C PHE A 72 -21.71 -27.24 5.26
N ASN A 73 -20.66 -28.05 5.37
CA ASN A 73 -20.74 -29.49 5.71
C ASN A 73 -21.64 -30.38 4.83
N SER A 74 -22.02 -29.99 3.61
CA SER A 74 -22.82 -30.83 2.71
C SER A 74 -21.96 -31.85 1.92
N ASP A 75 -22.59 -32.80 1.25
CA ASP A 75 -21.94 -33.77 0.33
C ASP A 75 -22.38 -33.61 -1.14
N GLY A 76 -23.20 -32.59 -1.44
CA GLY A 76 -23.46 -32.06 -2.77
C GLY A 76 -23.22 -30.56 -2.75
N HIS A 77 -22.05 -30.14 -3.24
CA HIS A 77 -21.65 -28.73 -3.20
C HIS A 77 -22.07 -28.04 -4.48
N THR A 78 -22.62 -26.84 -4.31
CA THR A 78 -22.75 -25.85 -5.38
C THR A 78 -21.97 -24.61 -4.94
N GLY A 79 -21.55 -23.81 -5.90
CA GLY A 79 -20.83 -22.58 -5.62
C GLY A 79 -19.90 -22.18 -6.76
N PRO A 80 -19.15 -21.09 -6.59
CA PRO A 80 -18.25 -20.63 -7.63
C PRO A 80 -17.21 -21.70 -7.94
N THR A 81 -17.09 -21.99 -9.23
CA THR A 81 -16.29 -23.10 -9.75
C THR A 81 -15.35 -22.58 -10.80
N TRP A 82 -14.06 -22.76 -10.57
CA TRP A 82 -13.04 -22.61 -11.59
C TRP A 82 -12.90 -23.91 -12.36
N THR A 83 -12.80 -23.85 -13.68
CA THR A 83 -12.50 -25.03 -14.50
C THR A 83 -11.22 -24.84 -15.29
N TYR A 84 -10.49 -25.93 -15.52
CA TYR A 84 -9.24 -25.92 -16.25
C TYR A 84 -9.30 -26.94 -17.37
N ALA A 85 -8.98 -26.50 -18.59
CA ALA A 85 -8.88 -27.35 -19.77
C ALA A 85 -7.46 -27.31 -20.35
N TYR A 86 -7.00 -28.44 -20.85
CA TYR A 86 -5.64 -28.61 -21.35
C TYR A 86 -5.67 -29.14 -22.79
N THR A 87 -4.92 -28.53 -23.70
CA THR A 87 -4.88 -28.99 -25.11
C THR A 87 -3.92 -30.16 -25.35
N SER A 88 -2.99 -30.39 -24.42
CA SER A 88 -2.04 -31.51 -24.45
C SER A 88 -2.42 -32.52 -23.39
N ASP A 89 -2.32 -33.82 -23.72
CA ASP A 89 -2.48 -34.92 -22.75
C ASP A 89 -1.20 -35.14 -21.91
N SER A 90 -0.07 -34.59 -22.35
CA SER A 90 1.21 -34.65 -21.63
C SER A 90 1.45 -33.37 -20.81
N VAL A 91 1.88 -33.55 -19.56
CA VAL A 91 2.24 -32.46 -18.64
C VAL A 91 3.56 -31.76 -19.00
N THR A 92 4.36 -32.33 -19.91
CA THR A 92 5.68 -31.80 -20.32
C THR A 92 5.73 -31.35 -21.76
N ALA A 93 4.61 -31.36 -22.48
CA ALA A 93 4.56 -30.90 -23.86
C ALA A 93 4.02 -29.48 -23.95
N ALA A 94 4.48 -28.74 -24.96
CA ALA A 94 3.90 -27.45 -25.30
C ALA A 94 2.38 -27.59 -25.51
N GLY A 95 1.63 -26.58 -25.09
CA GLY A 95 0.17 -26.63 -25.11
C GLY A 95 -0.46 -25.41 -24.49
N THR A 96 -1.78 -25.45 -24.32
CA THR A 96 -2.54 -24.37 -23.72
C THR A 96 -3.30 -24.87 -22.51
N THR A 97 -3.14 -24.16 -21.39
CA THR A 97 -4.02 -24.25 -20.22
C THR A 97 -5.08 -23.16 -20.34
N THR A 98 -6.36 -23.53 -20.34
CA THR A 98 -7.47 -22.56 -20.29
C THR A 98 -8.06 -22.59 -18.89
N ALA A 99 -7.87 -21.53 -18.12
CA ALA A 99 -8.54 -21.32 -16.84
C ALA A 99 -9.84 -20.56 -17.10
N THR A 100 -10.97 -21.07 -16.60
CA THR A 100 -12.28 -20.43 -16.74
C THR A 100 -12.81 -20.10 -15.35
N ASP A 101 -13.17 -18.83 -15.15
CA ASP A 101 -13.69 -18.32 -13.89
C ASP A 101 -15.14 -18.78 -13.63
N PRO A 102 -15.66 -18.57 -12.41
CA PRO A 102 -17.04 -18.91 -12.05
C PRO A 102 -18.14 -18.21 -12.87
N GLU A 103 -17.82 -17.15 -13.59
CA GLU A 103 -18.71 -16.39 -14.47
C GLU A 103 -18.52 -16.76 -15.96
N THR A 104 -17.76 -17.84 -16.23
CA THR A 104 -17.49 -18.44 -17.55
C THR A 104 -16.52 -17.67 -18.44
N HIS A 105 -15.78 -16.72 -17.88
CA HIS A 105 -14.73 -16.00 -18.60
C HIS A 105 -13.45 -16.83 -18.63
N ALA A 106 -12.84 -16.97 -19.81
CA ALA A 106 -11.74 -17.90 -20.04
C ALA A 106 -10.43 -17.18 -20.38
N THR A 107 -9.40 -17.41 -19.56
CA THR A 107 -8.03 -16.96 -19.80
C THR A 107 -7.15 -18.12 -20.23
N LYS A 108 -6.39 -17.91 -21.31
CA LYS A 108 -5.57 -18.93 -21.98
C LYS A 108 -4.10 -18.66 -21.76
N TYR A 109 -3.39 -19.69 -21.32
CA TYR A 109 -1.95 -19.70 -21.10
C TYR A 109 -1.30 -20.65 -22.09
N GLN A 110 -0.50 -20.12 -23.00
CA GLN A 110 0.30 -20.95 -23.90
C GLN A 110 1.64 -21.24 -23.25
N HIS A 111 1.96 -22.52 -23.16
CA HIS A 111 3.21 -23.03 -22.64
C HIS A 111 4.08 -23.55 -23.77
N ASP A 112 5.37 -23.27 -23.72
CA ASP A 112 6.35 -23.94 -24.56
C ASP A 112 6.71 -25.34 -24.05
N SER A 113 7.68 -26.00 -24.69
CA SER A 113 8.13 -27.34 -24.31
C SER A 113 8.85 -27.40 -22.96
N ASP A 114 9.30 -26.27 -22.44
CA ASP A 114 9.96 -26.16 -21.13
C ASP A 114 8.96 -25.77 -20.03
N GLY A 115 7.66 -25.67 -20.37
CA GLY A 115 6.56 -25.34 -19.46
C GLY A 115 6.37 -23.84 -19.23
N GLN A 116 7.12 -22.99 -19.94
CA GLN A 116 7.16 -21.55 -19.73
C GLN A 116 5.98 -20.88 -20.42
N VAL A 117 5.35 -19.92 -19.75
CA VAL A 117 4.21 -19.18 -20.30
C VAL A 117 4.71 -18.16 -21.31
N SER A 118 4.57 -18.47 -22.60
CA SER A 118 4.99 -17.60 -23.70
C SER A 118 3.91 -16.60 -24.11
N ASP A 119 2.64 -16.94 -23.94
CA ASP A 119 1.52 -16.07 -24.25
C ASP A 119 0.38 -16.23 -23.23
N VAL A 120 -0.27 -15.11 -22.94
CA VAL A 120 -1.49 -15.03 -22.13
C VAL A 120 -2.54 -14.32 -22.94
N THR A 121 -3.72 -14.89 -23.06
CA THR A 121 -4.87 -14.25 -23.70
C THR A 121 -6.03 -14.24 -22.74
N ASP A 122 -6.46 -13.06 -22.33
CA ASP A 122 -7.59 -12.91 -21.40
C ASP A 122 -8.94 -13.17 -22.08
N ALA A 123 -10.01 -13.12 -21.29
CA ALA A 123 -11.37 -13.37 -21.76
C ALA A 123 -11.89 -12.34 -22.79
N MET A 124 -11.31 -11.13 -22.81
CA MET A 124 -11.60 -10.10 -23.82
C MET A 124 -10.74 -10.26 -25.09
N GLY A 125 -9.82 -11.22 -25.10
CA GLY A 125 -8.93 -11.50 -26.22
C GLY A 125 -7.68 -10.62 -26.25
N HIS A 126 -7.40 -9.87 -25.18
CA HIS A 126 -6.15 -9.11 -25.11
C HIS A 126 -4.99 -10.06 -24.86
N LYS A 127 -3.92 -9.91 -25.66
CA LYS A 127 -2.81 -10.85 -25.69
C LYS A 127 -1.52 -10.20 -25.19
N ARG A 128 -0.91 -10.79 -24.16
CA ARG A 128 0.43 -10.46 -23.66
C ARG A 128 1.38 -11.60 -24.01
N SER A 129 2.65 -11.29 -24.25
CA SER A 129 3.65 -12.32 -24.62
C SER A 129 4.98 -12.14 -23.92
N THR A 130 5.63 -13.25 -23.59
CA THR A 130 6.96 -13.30 -22.98
C THR A 130 7.88 -14.14 -23.86
N LYS A 131 9.10 -13.64 -24.09
CA LYS A 131 10.17 -14.44 -24.69
C LYS A 131 11.21 -14.74 -23.64
N PHE A 132 11.81 -15.92 -23.75
CA PHE A 132 12.86 -16.37 -22.85
C PHE A 132 14.15 -16.57 -23.63
N ASP A 133 15.28 -16.29 -22.96
CA ASP A 133 16.60 -16.56 -23.48
C ASP A 133 16.97 -18.05 -23.35
N ALA A 134 18.18 -18.42 -23.79
CA ALA A 134 18.66 -19.80 -23.72
C ALA A 134 18.89 -20.31 -22.28
N ASN A 135 18.88 -19.42 -21.28
CA ASN A 135 19.00 -19.73 -19.86
C ASN A 135 17.64 -19.70 -19.15
N HIS A 136 16.54 -19.61 -19.90
CA HIS A 136 15.17 -19.50 -19.38
C HIS A 136 14.91 -18.22 -18.55
N SER A 137 15.74 -17.19 -18.71
CA SER A 137 15.47 -15.84 -18.20
C SER A 137 14.57 -15.10 -19.17
N ILE A 138 13.78 -14.14 -18.70
CA ILE A 138 12.92 -13.33 -19.56
C ILE A 138 13.81 -12.45 -20.44
N ASP A 139 13.69 -12.55 -21.76
CA ASP A 139 14.39 -11.68 -22.71
C ASP A 139 13.55 -10.42 -22.98
N THR A 140 12.28 -10.60 -23.32
CA THR A 140 11.34 -9.50 -23.55
C THR A 140 9.94 -9.83 -23.02
N SER A 141 9.23 -8.82 -22.56
CA SER A 141 7.79 -8.87 -22.33
C SER A 141 7.09 -7.87 -23.24
N THR A 142 5.97 -8.29 -23.84
CA THR A 142 5.14 -7.47 -24.72
C THR A 142 3.75 -7.36 -24.13
N ASP A 143 3.27 -6.13 -24.00
CA ASP A 143 1.96 -5.82 -23.46
C ASP A 143 0.81 -6.15 -24.43
N ALA A 144 -0.41 -5.84 -23.99
CA ALA A 144 -1.63 -6.15 -24.72
C ALA A 144 -2.08 -5.04 -25.70
N MET A 145 -1.32 -3.97 -25.86
CA MET A 145 -1.69 -2.84 -26.75
C MET A 145 -1.55 -3.18 -28.24
N GLY A 146 -0.96 -4.33 -28.57
CA GLY A 146 -0.86 -4.81 -29.94
C GLY A 146 -2.23 -5.10 -30.57
N SER A 147 -2.37 -4.80 -31.86
CA SER A 147 -3.60 -5.08 -32.62
C SER A 147 -3.30 -5.35 -34.08
N GLY A 148 -3.78 -6.48 -34.61
CA GLY A 148 -3.53 -6.90 -35.98
C GLY A 148 -2.03 -7.04 -36.26
N THR A 149 -1.49 -6.20 -37.14
CA THR A 149 -0.05 -6.16 -37.48
C THR A 149 0.75 -5.18 -36.63
N THR A 150 0.12 -4.38 -35.78
CA THR A 150 0.79 -3.45 -34.87
C THR A 150 1.26 -4.22 -33.65
N PRO A 151 2.58 -4.31 -33.38
CA PRO A 151 3.10 -4.95 -32.17
C PRO A 151 2.64 -4.21 -30.91
N GLY A 152 2.57 -4.94 -29.79
CA GLY A 152 2.43 -4.32 -28.47
C GLY A 152 3.68 -3.56 -28.05
N ASN A 153 3.59 -2.85 -26.92
CA ASN A 153 4.72 -2.18 -26.31
C ASN A 153 5.64 -3.21 -25.66
N VAL A 154 6.95 -3.05 -25.81
CA VAL A 154 7.94 -4.05 -25.40
C VAL A 154 8.81 -3.51 -24.27
N THR A 155 8.96 -4.30 -23.21
CA THR A 155 10.01 -4.14 -22.20
C THR A 155 11.12 -5.16 -22.47
N ASP A 156 12.36 -4.69 -22.48
CA ASP A 156 13.55 -5.48 -22.80
C ASP A 156 14.41 -5.70 -21.54
N TYR A 157 14.87 -6.93 -21.34
CA TYR A 157 15.65 -7.34 -20.16
C TYR A 157 17.01 -7.90 -20.60
N GLY A 158 18.08 -7.33 -20.04
CA GLY A 158 19.45 -7.78 -20.33
C GLY A 158 20.04 -8.49 -19.12
N PHE A 159 20.50 -9.73 -19.31
CA PHE A 159 21.17 -10.53 -18.29
C PHE A 159 22.64 -10.77 -18.64
N ASN A 160 23.51 -10.89 -17.64
CA ASN A 160 24.88 -11.35 -17.86
C ASN A 160 24.99 -12.87 -17.88
N THR A 161 26.21 -13.36 -18.12
CA THR A 161 26.52 -14.80 -18.21
C THR A 161 26.30 -15.59 -16.92
N ARG A 162 26.03 -14.91 -15.80
CA ARG A 162 25.67 -15.50 -14.50
C ARG A 162 24.18 -15.34 -14.18
N ASN A 163 23.37 -14.95 -15.17
CA ASN A 163 21.92 -14.71 -15.07
C ASN A 163 21.55 -13.60 -14.08
N ASN A 164 22.45 -12.62 -13.87
CA ASN A 164 22.11 -11.42 -13.11
C ASN A 164 21.52 -10.36 -14.06
N LEU A 165 20.43 -9.71 -13.65
CA LEU A 165 19.75 -8.68 -14.43
C LEU A 165 20.58 -7.39 -14.48
N GLU A 166 21.09 -7.01 -15.64
CA GLU A 166 21.91 -5.81 -15.85
C GLU A 166 21.12 -4.64 -16.43
N THR A 167 20.09 -4.88 -17.26
CA THR A 167 19.33 -3.78 -17.85
C THR A 167 17.84 -4.07 -17.93
N ILE A 168 17.04 -3.03 -17.73
CA ILE A 168 15.61 -3.02 -18.05
C ILE A 168 15.36 -1.79 -18.93
N THR A 169 14.80 -1.98 -20.12
CA THR A 169 14.41 -0.87 -21.01
C THR A 169 12.89 -0.86 -21.16
N GLN A 170 12.26 0.20 -20.66
CA GLN A 170 10.81 0.40 -20.75
C GLN A 170 10.38 0.69 -22.20
N PRO A 171 9.09 0.54 -22.54
CA PRO A 171 8.63 0.79 -23.90
C PRO A 171 8.79 2.23 -24.39
N THR A 172 8.87 3.20 -23.48
CA THR A 172 9.17 4.60 -23.81
C THR A 172 10.66 4.84 -24.08
N GLY A 173 11.54 3.88 -23.76
CA GLY A 173 12.99 3.93 -23.90
C GLY A 173 13.76 4.24 -22.60
N GLY A 174 13.05 4.49 -21.50
CA GLY A 174 13.65 4.71 -20.18
C GLY A 174 14.40 3.47 -19.71
N LYS A 175 15.63 3.64 -19.20
CA LYS A 175 16.54 2.51 -18.94
C LYS A 175 17.02 2.47 -17.50
N THR A 176 16.86 1.32 -16.86
CA THR A 176 17.54 0.97 -15.60
C THR A 176 18.81 0.17 -15.90
N VAL A 177 19.90 0.44 -15.20
CA VAL A 177 21.18 -0.26 -15.32
C VAL A 177 21.65 -0.72 -13.95
N ASN A 178 22.01 -2.00 -13.83
CA ASN A 178 22.51 -2.62 -12.62
C ASN A 178 23.89 -3.23 -12.86
N HIS A 179 24.77 -3.07 -11.89
CA HIS A 179 26.06 -3.75 -11.86
C HIS A 179 26.13 -4.69 -10.67
N TRP A 180 26.82 -5.81 -10.85
CA TRP A 180 26.90 -6.88 -9.85
C TRP A 180 28.35 -7.12 -9.41
N GLN A 181 28.51 -7.64 -8.20
CA GLN A 181 29.79 -8.07 -7.63
C GLN A 181 29.60 -9.39 -6.89
N THR A 182 30.64 -10.21 -6.79
CA THR A 182 30.57 -11.47 -6.03
C THR A 182 31.14 -11.28 -4.62
N ILE A 183 30.33 -11.53 -3.59
CA ILE A 183 30.72 -11.51 -2.17
C ILE A 183 30.38 -12.87 -1.56
N ALA A 184 31.34 -13.50 -0.87
CA ALA A 184 31.19 -14.83 -0.28
C ALA A 184 30.62 -15.91 -1.24
N GLY A 185 30.90 -15.78 -2.54
CA GLY A 185 30.41 -16.71 -3.58
C GLY A 185 29.01 -16.40 -4.13
N ALA A 186 28.28 -15.46 -3.53
CA ALA A 186 26.99 -14.97 -4.02
C ALA A 186 27.17 -13.70 -4.86
N ASP A 187 26.40 -13.57 -5.94
CA ASP A 187 26.32 -12.32 -6.70
C ASP A 187 25.34 -11.38 -6.00
N VAL A 188 25.83 -10.19 -5.66
CA VAL A 188 25.05 -9.12 -5.00
C VAL A 188 25.14 -7.84 -5.84
N PRO A 189 24.11 -6.97 -5.78
CA PRO A 189 24.16 -5.68 -6.45
C PRO A 189 25.38 -4.87 -6.00
N LYS A 190 26.06 -4.21 -6.93
CA LYS A 190 27.09 -3.22 -6.62
C LYS A 190 26.48 -1.82 -6.66
N ASP A 191 25.75 -1.54 -7.72
CA ASP A 191 25.04 -0.29 -7.91
C ASP A 191 23.88 -0.46 -8.90
N SER A 192 22.91 0.44 -8.81
CA SER A 192 21.76 0.54 -9.71
C SER A 192 21.51 2.00 -10.08
N THR A 193 21.22 2.27 -11.36
CA THR A 193 20.83 3.58 -11.86
C THR A 193 19.48 3.47 -12.55
N ASN A 194 18.48 4.24 -12.11
CA ASN A 194 17.14 4.23 -12.69
C ASN A 194 17.03 5.16 -13.93
N PRO A 195 15.88 5.17 -14.65
CA PRO A 195 15.70 6.02 -15.83
C PRO A 195 15.77 7.53 -15.54
N ASP A 196 15.56 7.93 -14.28
CA ASP A 196 15.72 9.30 -13.80
C ASP A 196 17.15 9.62 -13.36
N GLY A 197 18.12 8.75 -13.70
CA GLY A 197 19.54 8.94 -13.40
C GLY A 197 19.88 8.93 -11.91
N GLU A 198 18.93 8.52 -11.05
CA GLU A 198 19.16 8.34 -9.62
C GLU A 198 19.94 7.05 -9.45
N LYS A 199 21.07 7.13 -8.74
CA LYS A 199 21.97 6.02 -8.57
C LYS A 199 22.10 5.64 -7.10
N THR A 200 21.91 4.35 -6.83
CA THR A 200 22.08 3.72 -5.52
C THR A 200 23.30 2.82 -5.53
N ASP A 201 24.22 3.02 -4.58
CA ASP A 201 25.42 2.21 -4.36
C ASP A 201 25.25 1.31 -3.12
N PHE A 202 25.73 0.07 -3.23
CA PHE A 202 25.67 -0.93 -2.17
C PHE A 202 27.06 -1.36 -1.72
N THR A 203 27.23 -1.53 -0.41
CA THR A 203 28.44 -2.14 0.17
C THR A 203 28.06 -3.29 1.09
N TYR A 204 28.99 -4.23 1.27
CA TYR A 204 28.76 -5.47 2.00
C TYR A 204 29.94 -5.80 2.92
N ASP A 205 29.67 -6.56 3.96
CA ASP A 205 30.72 -7.20 4.75
C ASP A 205 31.27 -8.46 4.04
N ALA A 206 32.23 -9.13 4.67
CA ALA A 206 32.91 -10.29 4.07
C ALA A 206 32.01 -11.52 3.86
N VAL A 207 30.83 -11.57 4.50
CA VAL A 207 29.87 -12.69 4.38
C VAL A 207 28.62 -12.32 3.59
N GLY A 208 28.54 -11.08 3.08
CA GLY A 208 27.46 -10.63 2.20
C GLY A 208 26.33 -9.85 2.89
N ASN A 209 26.48 -9.46 4.16
CA ASN A 209 25.50 -8.57 4.79
C ASN A 209 25.67 -7.14 4.27
N THR A 210 24.57 -6.46 3.91
CA THR A 210 24.60 -5.08 3.42
C THR A 210 25.08 -4.11 4.49
N MET A 211 26.22 -3.44 4.26
CA MET A 211 26.80 -2.46 5.18
C MET A 211 26.39 -1.02 4.88
N SER A 212 25.98 -0.69 3.66
CA SER A 212 25.46 0.62 3.32
C SER A 212 24.63 0.58 2.05
N VAL A 213 23.59 1.41 2.05
CA VAL A 213 22.82 1.81 0.88
C VAL A 213 23.00 3.32 0.76
N ALA A 214 23.51 3.78 -0.38
CA ALA A 214 23.85 5.19 -0.58
C ALA A 214 23.30 5.69 -1.93
N GLN A 215 22.38 6.63 -1.88
CA GLN A 215 21.95 7.35 -3.08
C GLN A 215 22.96 8.46 -3.40
N THR A 216 23.38 8.59 -4.66
CA THR A 216 24.38 9.56 -5.10
C THR A 216 23.74 10.79 -5.73
N GLY A 217 24.26 11.98 -5.39
CA GLY A 217 23.76 13.28 -5.86
C GLY A 217 23.75 14.32 -4.72
N THR A 218 23.51 15.61 -5.03
CA THR A 218 23.31 16.62 -3.98
C THR A 218 22.03 16.28 -3.21
N GLY A 219 22.16 15.88 -1.94
CA GLY A 219 21.01 15.47 -1.12
C GLY A 219 20.91 13.97 -0.83
N GLY A 220 21.76 13.13 -1.45
CA GLY A 220 21.70 11.66 -1.36
C GLY A 220 21.66 11.09 0.06
N GLY A 221 20.64 10.28 0.35
CA GLY A 221 20.52 9.50 1.58
C GLY A 221 21.62 8.46 1.68
N ASN A 222 22.27 8.39 2.84
CA ASN A 222 23.21 7.32 3.16
C ASN A 222 22.81 6.71 4.50
N VAL A 223 22.38 5.46 4.43
CA VAL A 223 22.17 4.61 5.59
C VAL A 223 23.29 3.58 5.60
N SER A 224 23.88 3.36 6.77
CA SER A 224 24.89 2.32 6.96
C SER A 224 24.60 1.47 8.19
N TYR A 225 25.03 0.22 8.14
CA TYR A 225 24.70 -0.80 9.11
C TYR A 225 25.98 -1.43 9.67
N THR A 226 25.89 -1.88 10.92
CA THR A 226 26.92 -2.75 11.51
C THR A 226 26.25 -4.02 12.03
N TYR A 227 26.94 -5.14 11.97
CA TYR A 227 26.44 -6.44 12.42
C TYR A 227 27.29 -7.00 13.54
N ASN A 228 26.71 -7.88 14.34
CA ASN A 228 27.42 -8.67 15.34
C ASN A 228 28.54 -9.46 14.66
N PRO A 229 29.80 -9.35 15.11
CA PRO A 229 30.86 -10.23 14.66
C PRO A 229 30.67 -11.63 15.24
N ALA A 230 31.60 -12.55 14.93
CA ALA A 230 31.57 -13.93 15.43
C ALA A 230 31.44 -14.03 16.97
N SER A 231 31.99 -13.04 17.69
CA SER A 231 31.75 -12.84 19.13
C SER A 231 30.77 -11.66 19.31
N PRO A 232 29.47 -11.89 19.54
CA PRO A 232 28.44 -10.85 19.55
C PRO A 232 28.73 -9.73 20.56
N THR A 233 28.49 -8.48 20.14
CA THR A 233 28.73 -7.27 20.95
C THR A 233 27.45 -6.53 21.33
N CYS A 234 26.34 -6.80 20.65
CA CYS A 234 25.03 -6.22 20.94
C CYS A 234 24.01 -7.28 21.42
N GLY A 235 24.50 -8.33 22.10
CA GLY A 235 23.66 -9.48 22.48
C GLY A 235 23.38 -10.42 21.31
N GLY A 236 22.55 -11.44 21.51
CA GLY A 236 22.15 -12.40 20.46
C GLY A 236 23.31 -13.15 19.78
N PHE A 237 23.26 -13.23 18.45
CA PHE A 237 24.10 -14.07 17.59
C PHE A 237 24.87 -13.26 16.53
N ALA A 238 25.90 -13.88 15.94
CA ALA A 238 26.67 -13.32 14.84
C ALA A 238 25.76 -13.00 13.63
N GLY A 239 26.03 -11.89 12.94
CA GLY A 239 25.26 -11.45 11.77
C GLY A 239 23.99 -10.65 12.08
N GLN A 240 23.59 -10.49 13.35
CA GLN A 240 22.47 -9.62 13.71
C GLN A 240 22.86 -8.13 13.66
N ARG A 241 21.98 -7.27 13.16
CA ARG A 241 22.25 -5.82 12.99
C ARG A 241 22.37 -5.15 14.36
N CYS A 242 23.53 -4.56 14.68
CA CYS A 242 23.74 -3.82 15.93
C CYS A 242 23.45 -2.33 15.81
N THR A 243 23.71 -1.72 14.64
CA THR A 243 23.45 -0.29 14.44
C THR A 243 22.94 -0.01 13.06
N GLU A 244 22.15 1.05 12.96
CA GLU A 244 21.78 1.75 11.74
C GLU A 244 22.20 3.21 11.90
N LYS A 245 22.86 3.75 10.88
CA LYS A 245 23.46 5.06 10.90
C LYS A 245 22.96 5.88 9.73
N THR A 246 22.16 6.89 10.03
CA THR A 246 21.58 7.81 9.04
C THR A 246 22.45 9.05 8.94
N LYS A 247 22.95 9.34 7.74
CA LYS A 247 23.73 10.56 7.49
C LYS A 247 22.78 11.74 7.28
N MET A 248 22.85 12.74 8.16
CA MET A 248 22.05 13.98 8.03
C MET A 248 22.78 15.04 7.20
N THR A 249 24.10 15.18 7.40
CA THR A 249 24.93 16.14 6.65
C THR A 249 26.31 15.54 6.36
N ALA A 250 27.17 16.28 5.66
CA ALA A 250 28.56 15.85 5.45
C ALA A 250 29.32 15.58 6.77
N ALA A 251 28.98 16.28 7.85
CA ALA A 251 29.66 16.20 9.15
C ALA A 251 28.83 15.51 10.25
N LYS A 252 27.55 15.20 10.01
CA LYS A 252 26.62 14.69 11.02
C LYS A 252 25.96 13.38 10.59
N THR A 253 26.11 12.36 11.44
CA THR A 253 25.46 11.07 11.35
C THR A 253 24.80 10.77 12.69
N VAL A 254 23.56 10.31 12.65
CA VAL A 254 22.82 9.85 13.82
C VAL A 254 22.77 8.34 13.82
N THR A 255 22.54 7.71 14.98
CA THR A 255 22.63 6.25 15.11
C THR A 255 21.46 5.72 15.92
N THR A 256 20.78 4.73 15.35
CA THR A 256 19.89 3.82 16.06
C THR A 256 20.69 2.57 16.43
N THR A 257 20.61 2.13 17.68
CA THR A 257 21.27 0.89 18.14
C THR A 257 20.27 -0.16 18.54
N PHE A 258 20.56 -1.41 18.21
CA PHE A 258 19.74 -2.59 18.50
C PHE A 258 20.47 -3.49 19.49
N HIS A 259 19.74 -4.12 20.40
CA HIS A 259 20.26 -5.14 21.31
C HIS A 259 19.32 -6.34 21.34
N TYR A 260 19.91 -7.53 21.47
CA TYR A 260 19.19 -8.80 21.41
C TYR A 260 19.39 -9.60 22.70
N ASP A 261 18.35 -10.31 23.11
CA ASP A 261 18.44 -11.25 24.22
C ASP A 261 19.29 -12.49 23.83
N SER A 262 19.51 -13.40 24.78
CA SER A 262 20.30 -14.62 24.55
C SER A 262 19.65 -15.63 23.60
N ALA A 263 18.35 -15.48 23.30
CA ALA A 263 17.63 -16.28 22.32
C ALA A 263 17.65 -15.64 20.92
N GLY A 264 18.26 -14.45 20.78
CA GLY A 264 18.36 -13.72 19.52
C GLY A 264 17.18 -12.79 19.26
N ASN A 265 16.20 -12.66 20.16
CA ASN A 265 15.09 -11.73 19.98
C ASN A 265 15.54 -10.30 20.29
N LEU A 266 15.07 -9.31 19.54
CA LEU A 266 15.39 -7.92 19.82
C LEU A 266 14.77 -7.46 21.14
N ASP A 267 15.55 -7.16 22.17
CA ASP A 267 15.01 -6.70 23.46
C ASP A 267 15.05 -5.17 23.62
N THR A 268 15.85 -4.46 22.82
CA THR A 268 16.02 -3.00 22.97
C THR A 268 16.32 -2.33 21.63
N VAL A 269 15.61 -1.23 21.37
CA VAL A 269 15.93 -0.26 20.31
C VAL A 269 16.24 1.07 20.97
N THR A 270 17.39 1.66 20.67
CA THR A 270 17.73 3.02 21.12
C THR A 270 17.83 3.94 19.90
N PRO A 271 16.79 4.73 19.62
CA PRO A 271 16.81 5.73 18.55
C PRO A 271 17.71 6.93 18.93
N PRO A 272 18.03 7.82 17.98
CA PRO A 272 18.72 9.07 18.25
C PRO A 272 17.96 9.96 19.25
N ALA A 273 18.71 10.66 20.10
CA ALA A 273 18.14 11.65 21.02
C ALA A 273 17.36 12.75 20.25
N PRO A 274 16.34 13.39 20.84
CA PRO A 274 15.84 13.24 22.19
C PRO A 274 14.91 12.04 22.43
N LEU A 275 14.69 11.17 21.43
CA LEU A 275 13.96 9.92 21.65
C LEU A 275 14.75 9.03 22.62
N ALA A 276 14.04 8.27 23.44
CA ALA A 276 14.66 7.32 24.36
C ALA A 276 14.37 5.88 23.93
N LYS A 277 15.06 4.94 24.58
CA LYS A 277 14.98 3.52 24.23
C LYS A 277 13.57 2.95 24.38
N ILE A 278 13.26 2.00 23.51
CA ILE A 278 12.09 1.13 23.54
C ILE A 278 12.59 -0.26 23.93
N THR A 279 11.88 -0.95 24.83
CA THR A 279 12.25 -2.30 25.28
C THR A 279 11.15 -3.31 25.02
N TYR A 280 11.54 -4.52 24.65
CA TYR A 280 10.66 -5.63 24.30
C TYR A 280 10.88 -6.78 25.28
N THR A 281 9.81 -7.54 25.54
CA THR A 281 9.94 -8.86 26.17
C THR A 281 9.19 -9.88 25.34
N TYR A 282 9.60 -11.13 25.45
CA TYR A 282 9.06 -12.24 24.69
C TYR A 282 8.45 -13.28 25.62
N ASP A 283 7.47 -14.01 25.11
CA ASP A 283 7.06 -15.25 25.75
C ASP A 283 7.99 -16.42 25.37
N ALA A 284 7.72 -17.60 25.91
CA ALA A 284 8.56 -18.78 25.68
C ALA A 284 8.54 -19.29 24.22
N LEU A 285 7.66 -18.75 23.36
CA LEU A 285 7.58 -19.08 21.94
C LEU A 285 8.25 -18.00 21.06
N GLY A 286 8.90 -17.00 21.66
CA GLY A 286 9.53 -15.89 20.92
C GLY A 286 8.55 -14.84 20.42
N ARG A 287 7.29 -14.86 20.86
CA ARG A 287 6.29 -13.84 20.47
C ARG A 287 6.38 -12.64 21.40
N THR A 288 6.23 -11.43 20.86
CA THR A 288 6.28 -10.19 21.64
C THR A 288 5.23 -10.21 22.73
N LYS A 289 5.65 -10.19 23.99
CA LYS A 289 4.77 -10.17 25.15
C LYS A 289 4.51 -8.75 25.63
N THR A 290 5.54 -7.92 25.67
CA THR A 290 5.40 -6.51 26.03
C THR A 290 6.29 -5.61 25.19
N VAL A 291 5.84 -4.41 24.90
CA VAL A 291 6.64 -3.30 24.38
C VAL A 291 6.52 -2.15 25.35
N THR A 292 7.63 -1.63 25.88
CA THR A 292 7.65 -0.44 26.73
C THR A 292 8.34 0.69 26.00
N ASP A 293 7.61 1.76 25.76
CA ASP A 293 8.11 2.93 25.04
C ASP A 293 8.77 3.96 25.98
N ALA A 294 9.30 5.02 25.39
CA ALA A 294 9.98 6.09 26.11
C ALA A 294 9.05 6.95 27.01
N ARG A 295 7.72 6.89 26.82
CA ARG A 295 6.75 7.53 27.72
C ARG A 295 6.57 6.76 29.02
N GLY A 296 7.03 5.51 29.07
CA GLY A 296 6.78 4.57 30.17
C GLY A 296 5.46 3.81 29.99
N VAL A 297 4.86 3.87 28.79
CA VAL A 297 3.68 3.08 28.44
C VAL A 297 4.16 1.69 28.06
N THR A 298 3.63 0.67 28.75
CA THR A 298 3.85 -0.73 28.40
C THR A 298 2.60 -1.27 27.70
N VAL A 299 2.73 -1.61 26.42
CA VAL A 299 1.74 -2.38 25.66
C VAL A 299 2.00 -3.86 25.92
N THR A 300 0.97 -4.60 26.30
CA THR A 300 1.02 -6.03 26.59
C THR A 300 0.15 -6.79 25.59
N TYR A 301 0.74 -7.81 24.96
CA TYR A 301 0.05 -8.71 24.05
C TYR A 301 -0.27 -10.01 24.76
N THR A 302 -1.51 -10.45 24.61
CA THR A 302 -1.93 -11.81 24.96
C THR A 302 -2.40 -12.49 23.70
N TYR A 303 -1.95 -13.73 23.50
CA TYR A 303 -2.29 -14.53 22.34
C TYR A 303 -3.29 -15.62 22.72
N ASP A 304 -4.08 -16.06 21.76
CA ASP A 304 -4.85 -17.30 21.87
C ASP A 304 -3.95 -18.53 21.65
N ASN A 305 -4.54 -19.72 21.66
CA ASN A 305 -3.76 -20.95 21.55
C ASN A 305 -3.26 -21.22 20.12
N ARG A 306 -3.79 -20.50 19.11
CA ARG A 306 -3.35 -20.51 17.70
C ARG A 306 -2.36 -19.39 17.38
N ASP A 307 -1.79 -18.78 18.42
CA ASP A 307 -0.81 -17.72 18.34
C ASP A 307 -1.31 -16.41 17.70
N ARG A 308 -2.62 -16.19 17.66
CA ARG A 308 -3.22 -14.92 17.19
C ARG A 308 -3.37 -13.95 18.36
N THR A 309 -3.20 -12.66 18.11
CA THR A 309 -3.40 -11.61 19.13
C THR A 309 -4.85 -11.60 19.61
N ARG A 310 -5.04 -11.86 20.89
CA ARG A 310 -6.35 -11.91 21.55
C ARG A 310 -6.65 -10.63 22.34
N ILE A 311 -5.66 -10.11 23.06
CA ILE A 311 -5.79 -8.89 23.85
C ILE A 311 -4.55 -8.03 23.62
N VAL A 312 -4.77 -6.74 23.45
CA VAL A 312 -3.77 -5.69 23.56
C VAL A 312 -4.21 -4.81 24.73
N ASP A 313 -3.39 -4.67 25.76
CA ASP A 313 -3.67 -3.80 26.89
C ASP A 313 -2.48 -2.87 27.12
N THR A 314 -2.72 -1.72 27.74
CA THR A 314 -1.66 -0.76 28.06
C THR A 314 -1.56 -0.54 29.56
N THR A 315 -0.46 0.04 30.03
CA THR A 315 -0.32 0.41 31.46
C THR A 315 -1.49 1.28 31.94
N ASN A 316 -2.03 2.14 31.07
CA ASN A 316 -3.17 3.02 31.38
C ASN A 316 -4.54 2.41 31.02
N LYS A 317 -4.61 1.10 30.77
CA LYS A 317 -5.86 0.34 30.53
C LYS A 317 -6.60 0.71 29.24
N ALA A 318 -5.88 1.09 28.19
CA ALA A 318 -6.42 1.22 26.83
C ALA A 318 -6.52 -0.16 26.15
N ARG A 319 -7.40 -1.01 26.70
CA ARG A 319 -7.58 -2.41 26.30
C ARG A 319 -8.37 -2.54 24.99
N VAL A 320 -7.88 -3.42 24.10
CA VAL A 320 -8.55 -3.87 22.88
C VAL A 320 -8.55 -5.40 22.83
N GLU A 321 -9.71 -5.97 22.54
CA GLU A 321 -9.93 -7.43 22.48
C GLU A 321 -10.38 -7.85 21.08
N TYR A 322 -9.89 -9.01 20.64
CA TYR A 322 -10.16 -9.58 19.32
C TYR A 322 -10.75 -10.99 19.47
N TRP A 323 -11.74 -11.35 18.67
CA TRP A 323 -12.29 -12.71 18.63
C TRP A 323 -12.31 -13.22 17.21
N TYR A 324 -11.98 -14.49 17.04
CA TYR A 324 -11.86 -15.12 15.74
C TYR A 324 -12.76 -16.34 15.66
N ASP A 325 -13.22 -16.68 14.46
CA ASP A 325 -13.82 -17.99 14.18
C ASP A 325 -12.74 -19.10 14.10
N GLY A 326 -13.17 -20.34 13.88
CA GLY A 326 -12.29 -21.51 13.74
C GLY A 326 -11.48 -21.55 12.44
N ASP A 327 -11.77 -20.68 11.48
CA ASP A 327 -10.99 -20.56 10.25
C ASP A 327 -9.99 -19.40 10.30
N GLY A 328 -10.10 -18.51 11.28
CA GLY A 328 -9.17 -17.40 11.46
C GLY A 328 -9.77 -16.02 11.27
N ASN A 329 -11.02 -15.91 10.82
CA ASN A 329 -11.63 -14.64 10.50
C ASN A 329 -11.95 -13.88 11.78
N LEU A 330 -11.61 -12.58 11.85
CA LEU A 330 -11.95 -11.73 12.99
C LEU A 330 -13.46 -11.48 13.00
N THR A 331 -14.17 -11.97 14.01
CA THR A 331 -15.63 -11.84 14.15
C THR A 331 -16.04 -10.71 15.09
N GLN A 332 -15.15 -10.29 15.98
CA GLN A 332 -15.43 -9.20 16.91
C GLN A 332 -14.17 -8.45 17.30
N ARG A 333 -14.28 -7.13 17.47
CA ARG A 333 -13.29 -6.27 18.11
C ARG A 333 -13.98 -5.40 19.16
N THR A 334 -13.43 -5.33 20.37
CA THR A 334 -13.96 -4.47 21.44
C THR A 334 -12.86 -3.55 21.96
N ASP A 335 -13.14 -2.26 22.07
CA ASP A 335 -12.25 -1.25 22.65
C ASP A 335 -13.04 -0.24 23.51
N SER A 336 -12.40 0.86 23.91
CA SER A 336 -13.03 1.93 24.70
C SER A 336 -14.18 2.68 24.01
N THR A 337 -14.31 2.54 22.70
CA THR A 337 -15.33 3.18 21.85
C THR A 337 -16.54 2.29 21.61
N GLY A 338 -16.41 0.97 21.83
CA GLY A 338 -17.51 0.02 21.73
C GLY A 338 -17.07 -1.31 21.10
N THR A 339 -18.05 -2.03 20.57
CA THR A 339 -17.83 -3.34 19.91
C THR A 339 -18.16 -3.23 18.43
N ILE A 340 -17.23 -3.69 17.59
CA ILE A 340 -17.46 -3.96 16.17
C ILE A 340 -17.61 -5.47 15.98
N LYS A 341 -18.52 -5.89 15.09
CA LYS A 341 -18.68 -7.29 14.67
C LYS A 341 -18.56 -7.44 13.17
N TYR A 342 -18.07 -8.59 12.73
CA TYR A 342 -17.88 -8.94 11.33
C TYR A 342 -18.51 -10.31 11.06
N ASP A 343 -19.37 -10.37 10.05
CA ASP A 343 -19.96 -11.61 9.56
C ASP A 343 -19.35 -11.98 8.21
N PHE A 344 -19.18 -13.28 7.95
CA PHE A 344 -18.54 -13.78 6.73
C PHE A 344 -19.44 -14.78 6.00
N ASP A 345 -19.46 -14.72 4.68
CA ASP A 345 -20.09 -15.76 3.86
C ASP A 345 -19.30 -17.08 3.92
N PRO A 346 -19.84 -18.21 3.42
CA PRO A 346 -19.13 -19.51 3.34
C PRO A 346 -17.78 -19.50 2.62
N LEU A 347 -17.48 -18.46 1.83
CA LEU A 347 -16.23 -18.29 1.09
C LEU A 347 -15.18 -17.42 1.82
N GLN A 348 -15.44 -17.07 3.09
CA GLN A 348 -14.57 -16.26 3.96
C GLN A 348 -14.47 -14.79 3.55
N ARG A 349 -15.52 -14.26 2.95
CA ARG A 349 -15.59 -12.84 2.57
C ARG A 349 -16.52 -12.10 3.53
N GLU A 350 -16.10 -10.93 4.01
CA GLU A 350 -16.90 -10.11 4.93
C GLU A 350 -18.22 -9.70 4.25
N THR A 351 -19.35 -9.91 4.92
CA THR A 351 -20.69 -9.61 4.40
C THR A 351 -21.40 -8.53 5.19
N ILE A 352 -21.15 -8.45 6.49
CA ILE A 352 -21.74 -7.43 7.36
C ILE A 352 -20.67 -6.96 8.33
N ARG A 353 -20.49 -5.64 8.43
CA ARG A 353 -19.82 -4.99 9.56
C ARG A 353 -20.87 -4.29 10.40
N THR A 354 -20.89 -4.56 11.70
CA THR A 354 -21.69 -3.78 12.65
C THR A 354 -20.76 -2.88 13.45
N LEU A 355 -20.93 -1.56 13.34
CA LEU A 355 -20.11 -0.55 14.01
C LEU A 355 -20.52 -0.35 15.48
N GLN A 356 -19.73 0.43 16.21
CA GLN A 356 -19.89 0.64 17.66
C GLN A 356 -21.23 1.27 18.04
N ASP A 357 -21.82 2.06 17.15
CA ASP A 357 -23.13 2.69 17.33
C ASP A 357 -24.32 1.79 16.90
N GLY A 358 -24.03 0.58 16.43
CA GLY A 358 -25.01 -0.39 15.93
C GLY A 358 -25.38 -0.21 14.45
N SER A 359 -24.86 0.81 13.77
CA SER A 359 -25.00 0.94 12.32
C SER A 359 -24.28 -0.21 11.59
N GLN A 360 -24.73 -0.50 10.36
CA GLN A 360 -24.19 -1.62 9.59
C GLN A 360 -23.74 -1.18 8.22
N THR A 361 -22.66 -1.82 7.74
CA THR A 361 -22.30 -1.82 6.33
C THR A 361 -22.39 -3.25 5.80
N LEU A 362 -22.91 -3.43 4.59
CA LEU A 362 -23.10 -4.74 3.98
C LEU A 362 -22.31 -4.84 2.67
N LEU A 363 -21.79 -6.04 2.38
CA LEU A 363 -21.16 -6.38 1.11
C LEU A 363 -21.79 -7.66 0.56
N ALA A 364 -22.05 -7.64 -0.74
CA ALA A 364 -22.22 -8.86 -1.52
C ALA A 364 -21.13 -8.94 -2.58
N TYR A 365 -20.99 -10.12 -3.17
CA TYR A 365 -19.96 -10.41 -4.13
C TYR A 365 -20.52 -11.22 -5.28
N THR A 366 -19.96 -10.97 -6.46
CA THR A 366 -20.14 -11.80 -7.66
C THR A 366 -19.60 -13.22 -7.43
N PRO A 367 -19.97 -14.20 -8.29
CA PRO A 367 -19.38 -15.53 -8.28
C PRO A 367 -17.84 -15.51 -8.46
N SER A 368 -17.29 -14.64 -9.30
CA SER A 368 -15.83 -14.50 -9.45
C SER A 368 -15.16 -13.79 -8.25
N GLY A 369 -15.95 -13.15 -7.39
CA GLY A 369 -15.46 -12.64 -6.10
C GLY A 369 -15.21 -11.14 -6.03
N ASN A 370 -15.57 -10.41 -7.08
CA ASN A 370 -15.63 -8.96 -7.04
C ASN A 370 -16.79 -8.49 -6.15
N VAL A 371 -16.67 -7.32 -5.52
CA VAL A 371 -17.77 -6.69 -4.77
C VAL A 371 -18.91 -6.39 -5.72
N ASP A 372 -20.10 -6.93 -5.46
CA ASP A 372 -21.32 -6.76 -6.26
C ASP A 372 -22.07 -5.50 -5.83
N TYR A 373 -22.33 -5.36 -4.52
CA TYR A 373 -22.79 -4.11 -3.95
C TYR A 373 -22.14 -3.85 -2.60
N TYR A 374 -22.09 -2.57 -2.25
CA TYR A 374 -21.78 -2.07 -0.92
C TYR A 374 -22.97 -1.26 -0.41
N GLN A 375 -23.40 -1.51 0.82
CA GLN A 375 -24.45 -0.74 1.46
C GLN A 375 -23.95 -0.15 2.77
N ASP A 376 -24.25 1.11 3.00
CA ASP A 376 -24.06 1.79 4.28
C ASP A 376 -25.40 2.45 4.71
N PRO A 377 -25.45 3.14 5.87
CA PRO A 377 -26.67 3.84 6.28
C PRO A 377 -27.14 4.95 5.31
N ALA A 378 -26.27 5.45 4.41
CA ALA A 378 -26.62 6.44 3.41
C ALA A 378 -27.22 5.81 2.14
N GLY A 379 -26.97 4.52 1.87
CA GLY A 379 -27.68 3.71 0.89
C GLY A 379 -26.80 2.65 0.22
N THR A 380 -27.28 2.12 -0.91
CA THR A 380 -26.60 1.04 -1.65
C THR A 380 -25.87 1.60 -2.88
N VAL A 381 -24.64 1.16 -3.09
CA VAL A 381 -23.85 1.35 -4.31
C VAL A 381 -23.71 -0.01 -4.99
N ASP A 382 -24.18 -0.14 -6.22
CA ASP A 382 -24.03 -1.36 -7.02
C ASP A 382 -22.84 -1.23 -7.99
N TYR A 383 -22.14 -2.33 -8.20
CA TYR A 383 -20.98 -2.42 -9.08
C TYR A 383 -21.22 -3.48 -10.15
N THR A 384 -20.84 -3.18 -11.39
CA THR A 384 -20.83 -4.17 -12.48
C THR A 384 -19.43 -4.26 -13.05
N TRP A 385 -19.01 -5.48 -13.39
CA TRP A 385 -17.67 -5.81 -13.83
C TRP A 385 -17.69 -6.29 -15.28
N ASN A 386 -16.60 -6.07 -16.01
CA ASN A 386 -16.41 -6.68 -17.33
C ASN A 386 -15.83 -8.10 -17.21
N GLU A 387 -15.61 -8.74 -18.36
CA GLU A 387 -15.15 -10.13 -18.48
C GLU A 387 -13.72 -10.37 -17.95
N VAL A 388 -12.97 -9.31 -17.63
CA VAL A 388 -11.61 -9.38 -17.03
C VAL A 388 -11.57 -8.73 -15.64
N ASN A 389 -12.72 -8.72 -14.95
CA ASN A 389 -12.86 -8.27 -13.56
C ASN A 389 -12.44 -6.80 -13.33
N LYS A 390 -12.63 -5.93 -14.33
CA LYS A 390 -12.49 -4.47 -14.21
C LYS A 390 -13.85 -3.82 -14.03
N LEU A 391 -13.93 -2.82 -13.15
CA LEU A 391 -15.16 -2.11 -12.83
C LEU A 391 -15.72 -1.43 -14.08
N ALA A 392 -16.84 -1.90 -14.61
CA ALA A 392 -17.49 -1.34 -15.80
C ALA A 392 -18.54 -0.27 -15.43
N GLU A 393 -19.27 -0.46 -14.33
CA GLU A 393 -20.34 0.43 -13.86
C GLU A 393 -20.31 0.59 -12.35
N LEU A 394 -20.57 1.81 -11.87
CA LEU A 394 -20.93 2.12 -10.49
C LEU A 394 -22.28 2.84 -10.50
N LYS A 395 -23.27 2.28 -9.81
CA LYS A 395 -24.60 2.88 -9.62
C LYS A 395 -24.74 3.32 -8.17
N ASP A 396 -24.96 4.60 -7.96
CA ASP A 396 -25.04 5.17 -6.61
C ASP A 396 -26.43 4.99 -5.95
N PRO A 397 -26.62 5.40 -4.67
CA PRO A 397 -27.88 5.18 -3.96
C PRO A 397 -29.12 5.84 -4.58
N ALA A 398 -28.93 6.84 -5.45
CA ALA A 398 -30.01 7.49 -6.18
C ALA A 398 -30.27 6.85 -7.56
N GLY A 399 -29.57 5.77 -7.90
CA GLY A 399 -29.64 5.08 -9.19
C GLY A 399 -28.85 5.78 -10.29
N ARG A 400 -27.99 6.75 -9.97
CA ARG A 400 -27.17 7.46 -10.96
C ARG A 400 -25.96 6.60 -11.31
N VAL A 401 -25.63 6.54 -12.60
CA VAL A 401 -24.64 5.61 -13.13
C VAL A 401 -23.37 6.34 -13.56
N THR A 402 -22.22 5.86 -13.08
CA THR A 402 -20.89 6.12 -13.64
C THR A 402 -20.43 4.91 -14.42
N THR A 403 -19.92 5.08 -15.65
CA THR A 403 -19.35 3.99 -16.45
C THR A 403 -17.88 4.19 -16.73
N TYR A 404 -17.13 3.11 -16.86
CA TYR A 404 -15.68 3.13 -17.05
C TYR A 404 -15.28 2.40 -18.35
N LYS A 405 -14.20 2.85 -18.97
CA LYS A 405 -13.57 2.17 -20.11
C LYS A 405 -12.08 2.07 -19.92
N TYR A 406 -11.52 1.01 -20.47
CA TYR A 406 -10.13 0.62 -20.34
C TYR A 406 -9.48 0.46 -21.71
N ASN A 407 -8.16 0.61 -21.80
CA ASN A 407 -7.40 0.11 -22.95
C ASN A 407 -7.09 -1.39 -22.77
N ASN A 408 -6.39 -2.00 -23.73
CA ASN A 408 -6.06 -3.44 -23.68
C ASN A 408 -5.08 -3.81 -22.55
N ASN A 409 -4.37 -2.85 -21.96
CA ASN A 409 -3.56 -3.06 -20.76
C ASN A 409 -4.37 -2.92 -19.46
N ASP A 410 -5.69 -2.81 -19.55
CA ASP A 410 -6.58 -2.57 -18.43
C ASP A 410 -6.34 -1.24 -17.69
N VAL A 411 -5.75 -0.27 -18.39
CA VAL A 411 -5.60 1.11 -17.91
C VAL A 411 -6.90 1.86 -18.15
N ARG A 412 -7.46 2.49 -17.12
CA ARG A 412 -8.70 3.28 -17.24
C ARG A 412 -8.45 4.51 -18.12
N THR A 413 -9.10 4.54 -19.29
CA THR A 413 -8.98 5.65 -20.24
C THR A 413 -10.18 6.58 -20.23
N THR A 414 -11.33 6.16 -19.69
CA THR A 414 -12.53 7.00 -19.61
C THR A 414 -13.34 6.71 -18.36
N THR A 415 -13.75 7.77 -17.67
CA THR A 415 -14.81 7.76 -16.64
C THR A 415 -15.94 8.67 -17.13
N THR A 416 -17.14 8.14 -17.26
CA THR A 416 -18.34 8.91 -17.63
C THR A 416 -19.27 8.98 -16.45
N TYR A 417 -19.41 10.18 -15.88
CA TYR A 417 -20.25 10.47 -14.73
C TYR A 417 -21.70 10.79 -15.14
N PRO A 418 -22.65 10.73 -14.19
CA PRO A 418 -24.00 11.25 -14.37
C PRO A 418 -24.00 12.68 -14.91
N GLY A 419 -24.97 13.02 -15.76
CA GLY A 419 -25.06 14.36 -16.35
C GLY A 419 -24.14 14.61 -17.55
N GLY A 420 -23.40 13.59 -18.01
CA GLY A 420 -22.59 13.65 -19.23
C GLY A 420 -21.21 14.29 -19.05
N THR A 421 -20.74 14.45 -17.81
CA THR A 421 -19.32 14.78 -17.54
C THR A 421 -18.46 13.55 -17.84
N VAL A 422 -17.45 13.70 -18.69
CA VAL A 422 -16.56 12.62 -19.13
C VAL A 422 -15.13 13.05 -18.86
N GLN A 423 -14.42 12.32 -18.01
CA GLN A 423 -12.97 12.43 -17.82
C GLN A 423 -12.27 11.38 -18.67
N LYS A 424 -11.29 11.79 -19.46
CA LYS A 424 -10.45 10.92 -20.30
C LYS A 424 -9.00 11.00 -19.87
N VAL A 425 -8.32 9.86 -19.88
CA VAL A 425 -6.89 9.72 -19.67
C VAL A 425 -6.28 9.17 -20.95
N ASP A 426 -5.27 9.85 -21.50
CA ASP A 426 -4.46 9.37 -22.62
C ASP A 426 -3.09 8.94 -22.07
N PRO A 427 -2.85 7.63 -21.89
CA PRO A 427 -1.58 7.12 -21.39
C PRO A 427 -0.50 7.06 -22.50
N ASP A 428 0.77 7.10 -22.12
CA ASP A 428 1.88 6.72 -23.00
C ASP A 428 2.09 5.20 -23.06
N ASN A 429 3.16 4.77 -23.72
CA ASN A 429 3.47 3.35 -23.92
C ASN A 429 3.95 2.63 -22.64
N SER A 430 4.26 3.37 -21.56
CA SER A 430 4.50 2.82 -20.22
C SER A 430 3.25 3.01 -19.32
N SER A 431 2.09 3.26 -19.95
CA SER A 431 0.80 3.51 -19.32
C SER A 431 0.66 4.81 -18.51
N ARG A 432 1.66 5.70 -18.52
CA ARG A 432 1.62 6.92 -17.68
C ARG A 432 0.73 8.01 -18.30
N PRO A 433 -0.03 8.80 -17.52
CA PRO A 433 -0.90 9.84 -18.07
C PRO A 433 -0.14 10.94 -18.86
N LYS A 434 -0.29 11.02 -20.18
CA LYS A 434 0.16 12.20 -20.95
C LYS A 434 -0.84 13.33 -20.86
N THR A 435 -2.14 13.02 -20.90
CA THR A 435 -3.19 14.02 -20.74
C THR A 435 -4.34 13.50 -19.90
N ILE A 436 -4.94 14.38 -19.12
CA ILE A 436 -6.20 14.15 -18.39
C ILE A 436 -7.14 15.28 -18.76
N LYS A 437 -8.23 14.96 -19.47
CA LYS A 437 -9.18 15.95 -19.97
C LYS A 437 -10.60 15.60 -19.58
N THR A 438 -11.29 16.56 -18.97
CA THR A 438 -12.71 16.44 -18.64
C THR A 438 -13.55 17.36 -19.51
N THR A 439 -14.60 16.83 -20.12
CA THR A 439 -15.64 17.59 -20.83
C THR A 439 -17.00 17.35 -20.23
N SER A 440 -17.87 18.36 -20.23
CA SER A 440 -19.27 18.25 -19.82
C SER A 440 -20.17 19.05 -20.77
N PRO A 441 -21.51 18.94 -20.67
CA PRO A 441 -22.43 19.80 -21.41
C PRO A 441 -22.23 21.31 -21.15
N LYS A 442 -21.46 21.68 -20.11
CA LYS A 442 -21.17 23.06 -19.72
C LYS A 442 -19.76 23.53 -20.11
N GLY A 443 -18.94 22.69 -20.76
CA GLY A 443 -17.63 23.06 -21.27
C GLY A 443 -16.53 22.06 -20.92
N THR A 444 -15.31 22.57 -20.66
CA THR A 444 -14.13 21.76 -20.31
C THR A 444 -13.68 22.11 -18.89
N PRO A 445 -14.15 21.37 -17.87
CA PRO A 445 -13.78 21.63 -16.48
C PRO A 445 -12.28 21.54 -16.19
N VAL A 446 -11.59 20.58 -16.82
CA VAL A 446 -10.19 20.17 -16.60
C VAL A 446 -9.55 19.81 -17.95
N ASP A 447 -8.32 20.25 -18.20
CA ASP A 447 -7.52 19.86 -19.38
C ASP A 447 -6.03 19.95 -19.00
N LEU A 448 -5.47 18.83 -18.55
CA LEU A 448 -4.09 18.70 -18.08
C LEU A 448 -3.25 17.96 -19.10
N ALA A 449 -2.02 18.41 -19.29
CA ALA A 449 -0.98 17.72 -20.06
C ALA A 449 0.31 17.59 -19.26
N TYR A 450 0.93 16.42 -19.31
CA TYR A 450 2.14 16.07 -18.59
C TYR A 450 3.29 15.77 -19.54
N SER A 451 4.50 16.07 -19.10
CA SER A 451 5.73 15.63 -19.76
C SER A 451 6.61 14.91 -18.74
N TYR A 452 7.19 13.79 -19.15
CA TYR A 452 8.14 13.01 -18.36
C TYR A 452 9.56 13.18 -18.92
N GLY A 453 10.58 12.87 -18.13
CA GLY A 453 11.96 12.87 -18.63
C GLY A 453 13.04 12.95 -17.56
N TYR A 454 14.29 12.91 -18.00
CA TYR A 454 15.48 13.09 -17.17
C TYR A 454 16.32 14.31 -17.58
N GLY A 455 17.02 14.91 -16.61
CA GLY A 455 17.93 16.04 -16.82
C GLY A 455 17.23 17.37 -17.13
N THR A 456 18.03 18.40 -17.43
CA THR A 456 17.53 19.76 -17.75
C THR A 456 17.16 19.95 -19.22
N SER A 457 17.53 19.02 -20.11
CA SER A 457 17.22 19.09 -21.54
C SER A 457 15.87 18.45 -21.92
N GLY A 458 15.32 17.56 -21.08
CA GLY A 458 14.03 16.90 -21.33
C GLY A 458 13.98 16.02 -22.58
N THR A 459 15.13 15.70 -23.17
CA THR A 459 15.27 14.89 -24.39
C THR A 459 15.48 13.41 -24.11
N THR A 460 15.79 13.04 -22.86
CA THR A 460 15.99 11.66 -22.42
C THR A 460 14.75 11.21 -21.66
N GLU A 461 14.23 10.05 -22.03
CA GLU A 461 13.11 9.41 -21.36
C GLU A 461 13.45 9.10 -19.89
N GLY A 462 12.54 9.43 -18.98
CA GLY A 462 12.64 9.21 -17.53
C GLY A 462 11.25 9.10 -16.92
N SER A 463 11.14 8.69 -15.65
CA SER A 463 9.85 8.36 -15.02
C SER A 463 9.19 9.54 -14.31
N LYS A 464 9.93 10.62 -14.01
CA LYS A 464 9.38 11.76 -13.25
C LYS A 464 8.71 12.81 -14.12
N ILE A 465 7.62 13.39 -13.60
CA ILE A 465 6.92 14.52 -14.19
C ILE A 465 7.87 15.73 -14.22
N ARG A 466 8.14 16.26 -15.41
CA ARG A 466 8.95 17.48 -15.63
C ARG A 466 8.10 18.72 -15.84
N SER A 467 6.89 18.54 -16.36
CA SER A 467 5.93 19.64 -16.39
C SER A 467 4.49 19.13 -16.37
N SER A 468 3.61 19.97 -15.83
CA SER A 468 2.17 19.86 -15.90
C SER A 468 1.62 21.16 -16.46
N THR A 469 0.74 21.08 -17.46
CA THR A 469 0.11 22.23 -18.11
C THR A 469 -1.39 22.13 -17.97
N ASP A 470 -2.02 23.12 -17.37
CA ASP A 470 -3.47 23.29 -17.35
C ASP A 470 -3.88 24.19 -18.54
N ASN A 471 -4.40 23.56 -19.60
CA ASN A 471 -4.83 24.23 -20.82
C ASN A 471 -6.11 25.06 -20.62
N VAL A 472 -6.86 24.86 -19.53
CA VAL A 472 -8.03 25.69 -19.20
C VAL A 472 -7.58 27.07 -18.73
N THR A 473 -6.56 27.13 -17.88
CA THR A 473 -6.05 28.40 -17.31
C THR A 473 -4.87 28.99 -18.11
N GLY A 474 -4.19 28.15 -18.89
CA GLY A 474 -2.95 28.45 -19.60
C GLY A 474 -1.72 28.46 -18.68
N LEU A 475 -1.82 27.83 -17.50
CA LEU A 475 -0.72 27.74 -16.53
C LEU A 475 0.12 26.49 -16.80
N LYS A 476 1.43 26.66 -16.80
CA LYS A 476 2.40 25.56 -16.92
C LYS A 476 3.33 25.56 -15.71
N THR A 477 3.36 24.45 -14.99
CA THR A 477 4.29 24.18 -13.89
C THR A 477 5.43 23.31 -14.38
N THR A 478 6.67 23.71 -14.16
CA THR A 478 7.88 22.92 -14.44
C THR A 478 8.55 22.52 -13.14
N TYR A 479 8.97 21.26 -13.04
CA TYR A 479 9.51 20.65 -11.82
C TYR A 479 10.99 20.29 -11.98
N THR A 480 11.73 20.42 -10.89
CA THR A 480 13.12 20.00 -10.75
C THR A 480 13.28 19.20 -9.47
N TYR A 481 14.21 18.25 -9.52
CA TYR A 481 14.47 17.31 -8.43
C TYR A 481 15.93 17.45 -8.02
N ASP A 482 16.22 17.18 -6.75
CA ASP A 482 17.60 17.12 -6.27
C ASP A 482 18.27 15.81 -6.71
N GLY A 483 19.54 15.63 -6.34
CA GLY A 483 20.30 14.45 -6.75
C GLY A 483 19.83 13.14 -6.12
N ALA A 484 19.00 13.19 -5.07
CA ALA A 484 18.35 12.02 -4.47
C ALA A 484 16.95 11.77 -5.08
N GLY A 485 16.58 12.51 -6.13
CA GLY A 485 15.27 12.40 -6.74
C GLY A 485 14.16 13.15 -6.00
N ARG A 486 14.43 13.86 -4.91
CA ARG A 486 13.37 14.53 -4.14
C ARG A 486 12.95 15.81 -4.86
N PHE A 487 11.68 16.17 -4.75
CA PHE A 487 11.16 17.40 -5.37
C PHE A 487 11.86 18.63 -4.77
N SER A 488 12.59 19.39 -5.58
CA SER A 488 13.39 20.52 -5.10
C SER A 488 12.80 21.87 -5.44
N TYR A 489 12.44 22.11 -6.70
CA TYR A 489 11.94 23.41 -7.13
C TYR A 489 10.92 23.32 -8.26
N ALA A 490 9.89 24.16 -8.22
CA ALA A 490 8.94 24.34 -9.31
C ALA A 490 8.66 25.81 -9.62
N GLU A 491 8.41 26.09 -10.89
CA GLU A 491 7.87 27.37 -11.38
C GLU A 491 6.60 27.14 -12.15
N GLU A 492 5.57 27.91 -11.84
CA GLU A 492 4.33 27.99 -12.59
C GLU A 492 4.27 29.32 -13.35
N LYS A 493 4.08 29.26 -14.66
CA LYS A 493 4.03 30.43 -15.54
C LYS A 493 2.75 30.45 -16.37
N LYS A 494 2.27 31.66 -16.66
CA LYS A 494 1.29 31.92 -17.72
C LYS A 494 2.03 32.54 -18.90
N GLY A 495 2.25 31.75 -19.96
CA GLY A 495 3.21 32.12 -21.00
C GLY A 495 4.60 32.30 -20.39
N THR A 496 5.17 33.50 -20.47
CA THR A 496 6.49 33.82 -19.88
C THR A 496 6.39 34.45 -18.49
N THR A 497 5.21 34.81 -18.03
CA THR A 497 5.01 35.51 -16.75
C THR A 497 4.95 34.52 -15.60
N LEU A 498 5.81 34.69 -14.60
CA LEU A 498 5.78 33.91 -13.36
C LEU A 498 4.47 34.16 -12.60
N ASN A 499 3.75 33.09 -12.32
CA ASN A 499 2.54 33.12 -11.50
C ASN A 499 2.85 32.69 -10.06
N SER A 500 3.63 31.62 -9.88
CA SER A 500 4.05 31.11 -8.57
C SER A 500 5.32 30.26 -8.70
N SER A 501 6.02 30.07 -7.60
CA SER A 501 7.18 29.18 -7.53
C SER A 501 7.36 28.64 -6.11
N TRP A 502 7.99 27.47 -5.99
CA TRP A 502 8.18 26.78 -4.73
C TRP A 502 9.57 26.15 -4.70
N LEU A 503 10.34 26.43 -3.66
CA LEU A 503 11.63 25.83 -3.34
C LEU A 503 11.51 25.06 -2.04
N TYR A 504 11.99 23.81 -2.03
CA TYR A 504 12.20 23.01 -0.84
C TYR A 504 13.61 22.45 -0.83
N CYS A 505 14.27 22.59 0.32
CA CYS A 505 15.64 22.19 0.53
C CYS A 505 15.69 21.17 1.65
N TYR A 506 16.41 20.08 1.41
CA TYR A 506 16.48 18.95 2.33
C TYR A 506 17.92 18.73 2.80
N ASP A 507 18.07 18.15 3.98
CA ASP A 507 19.35 17.54 4.38
C ASP A 507 19.54 16.17 3.69
N LEU A 508 20.62 15.46 4.00
CA LEU A 508 20.86 14.14 3.40
C LEU A 508 19.86 13.07 3.89
N ALA A 509 19.22 13.27 5.04
CA ALA A 509 18.23 12.35 5.59
C ALA A 509 16.79 12.68 5.15
N GLY A 510 16.58 13.68 4.27
CA GLY A 510 15.25 14.04 3.79
C GLY A 510 14.49 15.02 4.67
N ASN A 511 15.12 15.60 5.69
CA ASN A 511 14.48 16.61 6.53
C ASN A 511 14.45 17.96 5.83
N LEU A 512 13.30 18.64 5.86
CA LEU A 512 13.18 20.00 5.35
C LEU A 512 14.06 20.97 6.16
N THR A 513 15.06 21.58 5.52
CA THR A 513 15.98 22.55 6.13
C THR A 513 15.64 23.99 5.78
N SER A 514 15.07 24.24 4.61
CA SER A 514 14.55 25.55 4.23
C SER A 514 13.54 25.47 3.09
N GLN A 515 12.74 26.52 2.94
CA GLN A 515 11.80 26.68 1.83
C GLN A 515 11.68 28.14 1.38
N GLY A 516 11.21 28.37 0.16
CA GLY A 516 11.05 29.72 -0.40
C GLY A 516 10.39 29.71 -1.77
N THR A 517 10.56 30.82 -2.50
CA THR A 517 10.02 31.01 -3.86
C THR A 517 11.11 31.28 -4.89
N ALA A 518 12.33 31.65 -4.47
CA ALA A 518 13.46 31.79 -5.38
C ALA A 518 14.15 30.44 -5.59
N ALA A 519 14.71 30.22 -6.79
CA ALA A 519 15.51 29.02 -7.05
C ALA A 519 16.81 29.03 -6.24
N GLY A 520 17.21 27.86 -5.75
CA GLY A 520 18.49 27.65 -5.06
C GLY A 520 18.40 27.67 -3.54
N CYS A 521 19.07 26.72 -2.89
CA CYS A 521 19.12 26.60 -1.43
C CYS A 521 20.22 27.47 -0.80
N PRO A 522 20.03 28.01 0.42
CA PRO A 522 18.82 27.88 1.25
C PRO A 522 17.70 28.85 0.84
N GLY A 523 16.46 28.46 1.13
CA GLY A 523 15.28 29.32 1.01
C GLY A 523 15.16 30.36 2.13
N ALA A 524 14.25 31.33 1.95
CA ALA A 524 14.05 32.44 2.90
C ALA A 524 13.49 32.02 4.27
N THR A 525 12.75 30.91 4.32
CA THR A 525 12.30 30.30 5.58
C THR A 525 13.22 29.13 5.91
N THR A 526 13.85 29.13 7.09
CA THR A 526 14.75 28.07 7.55
C THR A 526 14.13 27.27 8.68
N TYR A 527 14.53 26.01 8.79
CA TYR A 527 14.08 25.09 9.82
C TYR A 527 15.26 24.45 10.54
N THR A 528 15.13 24.25 11.85
CA THR A 528 16.11 23.51 12.65
C THR A 528 15.61 22.09 12.89
N VAL A 529 16.45 21.11 12.63
CA VAL A 529 16.15 19.68 12.78
C VAL A 529 17.04 19.09 13.87
N ASN A 530 16.46 18.35 14.82
CA ASN A 530 17.23 17.64 15.85
C ASN A 530 17.68 16.25 15.38
N ASP A 531 18.41 15.52 16.24
CA ASP A 531 18.99 14.22 15.88
C ASP A 531 17.92 13.12 15.67
N ALA A 532 16.74 13.29 16.26
CA ALA A 532 15.56 12.44 16.04
C ALA A 532 14.73 12.86 14.80
N GLN A 533 15.32 13.67 13.91
CA GLN A 533 14.69 14.13 12.67
C GLN A 533 13.46 15.04 12.89
N GLN A 534 13.26 15.61 14.09
CA GLN A 534 12.12 16.48 14.40
C GLN A 534 12.38 17.95 14.04
N LEU A 535 11.36 18.68 13.56
CA LEU A 535 11.44 20.13 13.35
C LEU A 535 11.30 20.83 14.70
N THR A 536 12.28 21.64 15.09
CA THR A 536 12.35 22.25 16.43
C THR A 536 12.38 23.78 16.40
N ALA A 537 12.58 24.38 15.23
CA ALA A 537 12.50 25.83 15.07
C ALA A 537 12.15 26.21 13.64
N LYS A 538 11.55 27.40 13.48
CA LYS A 538 11.34 28.07 12.21
C LYS A 538 11.95 29.47 12.28
N ASN A 539 12.83 29.83 11.35
CA ASN A 539 13.57 31.09 11.34
C ASN A 539 14.26 31.39 12.68
N GLY A 540 14.83 30.35 13.32
CA GLY A 540 15.47 30.45 14.64
C GLY A 540 14.51 30.52 15.84
N SER A 541 13.20 30.67 15.62
CA SER A 541 12.21 30.64 16.70
C SER A 541 11.81 29.20 17.04
N THR A 542 12.00 28.82 18.30
CA THR A 542 11.60 27.51 18.86
C THR A 542 10.16 27.52 19.39
N THR A 543 9.45 28.64 19.29
CA THR A 543 8.09 28.77 19.81
C THR A 543 7.16 27.75 19.15
N ASN A 544 6.37 27.04 19.98
CA ASN A 544 5.36 26.06 19.57
C ASN A 544 5.91 24.91 18.71
N TRP A 545 7.13 24.46 19.00
CA TRP A 545 7.66 23.18 18.52
C TRP A 545 7.97 22.28 19.70
N SER A 546 7.22 21.20 19.85
CA SER A 546 7.48 20.21 20.89
C SER A 546 6.97 18.84 20.48
N TYR A 547 7.56 17.80 21.06
CA TYR A 547 7.21 16.40 20.82
C TYR A 547 7.13 15.66 22.14
N ASP A 548 6.37 14.58 22.18
CA ASP A 548 6.45 13.64 23.29
C ASP A 548 7.74 12.80 23.18
N LYS A 549 7.95 11.89 24.14
CA LYS A 549 9.20 11.11 24.25
C LYS A 549 9.41 10.07 23.15
N ILE A 550 8.38 9.82 22.36
CA ILE A 550 8.38 8.84 21.27
C ILE A 550 8.28 9.50 19.89
N GLY A 551 8.06 10.81 19.85
CA GLY A 551 8.19 11.64 18.66
C GLY A 551 6.87 12.11 18.08
N ASN A 552 5.74 11.88 18.74
CA ASN A 552 4.50 12.53 18.32
C ASN A 552 4.58 14.03 18.58
N GLU A 553 4.19 14.86 17.61
CA GLU A 553 4.11 16.30 17.76
C GLU A 553 3.14 16.67 18.89
N THR A 554 3.55 17.54 19.82
CA THR A 554 2.69 18.07 20.89
C THR A 554 2.32 19.54 20.64
N ALA A 555 3.11 20.23 19.82
CA ALA A 555 2.84 21.52 19.22
C ALA A 555 3.69 21.69 17.95
N GLY A 556 3.13 22.33 16.92
CA GLY A 556 3.79 22.62 15.65
C GLY A 556 3.44 24.02 15.13
N ALA A 557 4.40 24.70 14.49
CA ALA A 557 4.25 26.09 14.04
C ALA A 557 4.59 26.28 12.56
N SER A 558 3.92 25.53 11.68
CA SER A 558 4.20 25.58 10.24
C SER A 558 3.84 26.92 9.59
N THR A 559 2.74 27.55 10.03
CA THR A 559 2.30 28.91 9.64
C THR A 559 1.69 29.64 10.85
N PRO A 560 1.54 30.99 10.80
CA PRO A 560 0.83 31.71 11.86
C PRO A 560 -0.61 31.20 12.07
N GLU A 561 -1.34 30.93 10.98
CA GLU A 561 -2.73 30.46 11.01
C GLU A 561 -2.83 28.96 11.34
N GLY A 562 -1.83 28.18 10.96
CA GLY A 562 -1.72 26.74 11.20
C GLY A 562 -0.91 26.39 12.44
N THR A 563 -0.72 27.32 13.38
CA THR A 563 -0.08 27.02 14.66
C THR A 563 -0.95 26.04 15.44
N ARG A 564 -0.41 24.85 15.70
CA ARG A 564 -1.03 23.79 16.47
C ARG A 564 -0.44 23.75 17.87
N THR A 565 -1.31 23.63 18.86
CA THR A 565 -0.92 23.52 20.28
C THR A 565 -1.83 22.54 21.00
N ALA A 566 -1.41 22.13 22.19
CA ALA A 566 -2.19 21.23 23.05
C ALA A 566 -2.58 19.92 22.33
N GLU A 567 -1.67 19.40 21.50
CA GLU A 567 -1.85 18.08 20.92
C GLU A 567 -1.74 17.01 22.01
N LYS A 568 -2.68 16.06 22.02
CA LYS A 568 -2.68 14.95 22.98
C LYS A 568 -2.84 13.63 22.24
N TRP A 569 -2.13 12.63 22.76
CA TRP A 569 -2.02 11.31 22.13
C TRP A 569 -2.43 10.21 23.11
N THR A 570 -3.08 9.16 22.62
CA THR A 570 -3.35 7.95 23.41
C THR A 570 -2.07 7.13 23.61
N ASP A 571 -2.15 6.10 24.45
CA ASP A 571 -1.11 5.09 24.58
C ASP A 571 -0.79 4.40 23.23
N HIS A 572 -1.74 4.35 22.30
CA HIS A 572 -1.59 3.80 20.94
C HIS A 572 -1.18 4.87 19.90
N SER A 573 -0.68 6.03 20.34
CA SER A 573 -0.31 7.15 19.45
C SER A 573 -1.45 7.65 18.56
N GLN A 574 -2.67 7.77 19.11
CA GLN A 574 -3.81 8.39 18.41
C GLN A 574 -4.05 9.84 18.86
N LEU A 575 -4.16 10.78 17.91
CA LEU A 575 -4.30 12.23 18.15
C LEU A 575 -5.71 12.59 18.63
N THR A 576 -5.90 12.64 19.95
CA THR A 576 -7.20 12.85 20.62
C THR A 576 -7.53 14.31 20.93
N SER A 577 -6.61 15.23 20.72
CA SER A 577 -6.84 16.66 20.88
C SER A 577 -5.85 17.43 20.06
N LEU A 578 -6.27 18.54 19.46
CA LEU A 578 -5.38 19.60 18.96
C LEU A 578 -6.09 20.95 18.95
N THR A 579 -5.34 22.03 19.13
CA THR A 579 -5.86 23.41 19.09
C THR A 579 -5.25 24.18 17.94
N VAL A 580 -6.11 24.70 17.05
CA VAL A 580 -5.73 25.52 15.88
C VAL A 580 -6.63 26.73 15.83
N GLY A 581 -6.07 27.92 15.57
CA GLY A 581 -6.84 29.16 15.51
C GLY A 581 -7.61 29.49 16.81
N GLY A 582 -7.11 29.02 17.96
CA GLY A 582 -7.77 29.19 19.26
C GLY A 582 -8.95 28.24 19.54
N LYS A 583 -9.33 27.37 18.59
CA LYS A 583 -10.35 26.33 18.78
C LYS A 583 -9.70 24.97 19.02
N THR A 584 -10.14 24.27 20.04
CA THR A 584 -9.73 22.88 20.33
C THR A 584 -10.67 21.89 19.66
N TYR A 585 -10.10 20.90 18.99
CA TYR A 585 -10.80 19.79 18.35
C TYR A 585 -10.44 18.50 19.08
N THR A 586 -11.44 17.84 19.64
CA THR A 586 -11.27 16.55 20.31
C THR A 586 -11.45 15.40 19.32
N GLY A 587 -10.48 14.50 19.28
CA GLY A 587 -10.49 13.28 18.47
C GLY A 587 -10.91 12.06 19.28
N GLN A 588 -11.56 11.10 18.62
CA GLN A 588 -11.86 9.77 19.16
C GLN A 588 -11.52 8.73 18.10
N TYR A 589 -10.87 7.64 18.50
CA TYR A 589 -10.41 6.58 17.60
C TYR A 589 -10.75 5.23 18.20
N GLY A 590 -11.16 4.31 17.34
CA GLY A 590 -11.20 2.89 17.65
C GLY A 590 -9.84 2.23 17.37
N SER A 591 -9.76 0.93 17.61
CA SER A 591 -8.59 0.11 17.31
C SER A 591 -7.36 0.56 18.11
N THR A 592 -6.18 0.22 17.60
CA THR A 592 -4.89 0.43 18.25
C THR A 592 -3.94 1.25 17.34
N ASP A 593 -4.50 1.93 16.34
CA ASP A 593 -3.83 2.84 15.41
C ASP A 593 -4.74 4.04 15.06
N GLN A 594 -4.30 4.96 14.21
CA GLN A 594 -5.12 6.11 13.80
C GLN A 594 -6.06 5.86 12.61
N SER A 595 -6.08 4.64 12.06
CA SER A 595 -6.82 4.35 10.83
C SER A 595 -8.33 4.49 11.02
N GLU A 596 -8.83 4.19 12.22
CA GLU A 596 -10.25 4.24 12.55
C GLU A 596 -10.61 5.47 13.40
N ARG A 597 -10.52 6.65 12.76
CA ARG A 597 -11.01 7.90 13.36
C ARG A 597 -12.53 7.88 13.41
N ILE A 598 -13.11 7.94 14.60
CA ILE A 598 -14.57 7.93 14.85
C ILE A 598 -15.13 9.36 14.92
N ARG A 599 -14.37 10.28 15.52
CA ARG A 599 -14.81 11.66 15.72
C ARG A 599 -13.64 12.65 15.67
N LEU A 600 -13.90 13.85 15.17
CA LEU A 600 -13.04 15.03 15.34
C LEU A 600 -13.90 16.28 15.50
N GLY A 601 -13.85 16.91 16.67
CA GLY A 601 -14.73 18.05 17.00
C GLY A 601 -16.20 17.67 16.88
N ASP A 602 -16.94 18.33 16.00
CA ASP A 602 -18.39 18.11 15.77
C ASP A 602 -18.67 17.14 14.60
N THR A 603 -17.62 16.52 14.04
CA THR A 603 -17.73 15.60 12.89
C THR A 603 -17.58 14.15 13.35
N TYR A 604 -18.56 13.33 13.00
CA TYR A 604 -18.54 11.88 13.13
C TYR A 604 -18.17 11.24 11.78
N PHE A 605 -17.44 10.13 11.85
CA PHE A 605 -16.88 9.42 10.71
C PHE A 605 -17.43 8.00 10.63
N HIS A 606 -17.97 7.64 9.47
CA HIS A 606 -18.58 6.34 9.22
C HIS A 606 -17.63 5.49 8.37
N ASN A 607 -16.71 4.80 9.02
CA ASN A 607 -15.70 3.97 8.36
C ASN A 607 -16.29 2.60 8.00
N GLY A 608 -16.03 2.13 6.79
CA GLY A 608 -16.41 0.82 6.29
C GLY A 608 -15.23 0.06 5.69
N PRO A 609 -15.47 -1.17 5.17
CA PRO A 609 -14.45 -1.98 4.51
C PRO A 609 -13.84 -1.33 3.27
N ILE A 610 -14.57 -0.44 2.58
CA ILE A 610 -14.08 0.30 1.39
C ILE A 610 -13.55 1.71 1.72
N GLY A 611 -13.29 2.00 3.00
CA GLY A 611 -12.81 3.30 3.50
C GLY A 611 -13.91 4.14 4.16
N LEU A 612 -13.69 5.46 4.25
CA LEU A 612 -14.64 6.39 4.84
C LEU A 612 -15.85 6.58 3.90
N ALA A 613 -17.00 6.05 4.30
CA ALA A 613 -18.22 6.01 3.49
C ALA A 613 -19.11 7.25 3.70
N GLY A 614 -18.99 7.92 4.84
CA GLY A 614 -19.67 9.19 5.08
C GLY A 614 -19.21 9.91 6.33
N THR A 615 -19.66 11.16 6.47
CA THR A 615 -19.50 11.94 7.70
C THR A 615 -20.81 12.61 8.09
N SER A 616 -20.95 12.88 9.39
CA SER A 616 -22.04 13.69 9.94
C SER A 616 -21.44 14.86 10.72
N THR A 617 -21.66 16.09 10.26
CA THR A 617 -21.16 17.30 10.93
C THR A 617 -22.34 18.18 11.33
N ALA A 618 -22.52 18.41 12.63
CA ALA A 618 -23.62 19.23 13.17
C ALA A 618 -25.02 18.84 12.63
N GLY A 619 -25.26 17.54 12.44
CA GLY A 619 -26.53 16.99 11.94
C GLY A 619 -26.71 17.03 10.41
N VAL A 620 -25.67 17.41 9.66
CA VAL A 620 -25.66 17.34 8.19
C VAL A 620 -24.80 16.16 7.76
N ASP A 621 -25.42 15.26 6.98
CA ASP A 621 -24.74 14.09 6.43
C ASP A 621 -24.11 14.40 5.07
N THR A 622 -22.94 13.82 4.85
CA THR A 622 -22.27 13.75 3.57
C THR A 622 -21.89 12.31 3.30
N GLY A 623 -22.43 11.72 2.23
CA GLY A 623 -22.04 10.40 1.76
C GLY A 623 -20.91 10.49 0.74
N PHE A 624 -20.01 9.51 0.74
CA PHE A 624 -18.91 9.37 -0.19
C PHE A 624 -19.06 8.06 -0.97
N ASN A 625 -19.45 8.16 -2.22
CA ASN A 625 -19.51 7.02 -3.12
C ASN A 625 -18.08 6.69 -3.56
N ARG A 626 -17.67 5.45 -3.29
CA ARG A 626 -16.34 4.93 -3.62
C ARG A 626 -16.44 3.72 -4.51
N GLU A 627 -15.38 3.51 -5.27
CA GLU A 627 -15.13 2.24 -5.92
C GLU A 627 -14.68 1.20 -4.89
N PRO A 628 -14.77 -0.11 -5.18
CA PRO A 628 -14.44 -1.16 -4.22
C PRO A 628 -13.00 -1.10 -3.68
N GLY A 629 -12.06 -0.59 -4.47
CA GLY A 629 -10.67 -0.33 -4.06
C GLY A 629 -10.47 0.95 -3.23
N GLY A 630 -11.55 1.64 -2.85
CA GLY A 630 -11.52 2.88 -2.06
C GLY A 630 -11.35 4.16 -2.88
N THR A 631 -11.16 4.09 -4.20
CA THR A 631 -11.05 5.29 -5.05
C THR A 631 -12.31 6.16 -4.99
N LEU A 632 -12.13 7.48 -4.90
CA LEU A 632 -13.22 8.46 -4.85
C LEU A 632 -13.96 8.54 -6.20
N ASN A 633 -15.28 8.38 -6.19
CA ASN A 633 -16.12 8.58 -7.38
C ASN A 633 -16.92 9.88 -7.27
N SER A 634 -17.74 10.00 -6.24
CA SER A 634 -18.63 11.14 -6.02
C SER A 634 -18.99 11.29 -4.55
N MET A 635 -19.58 12.43 -4.20
CA MET A 635 -20.17 12.68 -2.89
C MET A 635 -21.63 13.06 -3.03
N THR A 636 -22.40 12.79 -1.98
CA THR A 636 -23.78 13.21 -1.85
C THR A 636 -23.97 14.07 -0.61
N THR A 637 -24.60 15.23 -0.76
CA THR A 637 -24.98 16.10 0.36
C THR A 637 -26.15 16.99 -0.03
N GLY A 638 -27.06 17.25 0.89
CA GLY A 638 -28.25 18.05 0.63
C GLY A 638 -29.12 17.53 -0.54
N GLY A 639 -29.12 16.21 -0.77
CA GLY A 639 -29.86 15.55 -1.85
C GLY A 639 -29.26 15.68 -3.25
N LYS A 640 -28.05 16.23 -3.40
CA LYS A 640 -27.36 16.39 -4.69
C LYS A 640 -26.10 15.54 -4.74
N ALA A 641 -25.71 15.08 -5.93
CA ALA A 641 -24.39 14.50 -6.18
C ALA A 641 -23.40 15.49 -6.79
N TYR A 642 -22.14 15.28 -6.42
CA TYR A 642 -21.00 15.96 -7.02
C TYR A 642 -19.91 14.94 -7.35
N CYS A 643 -19.47 14.94 -8.60
CA CYS A 643 -18.45 14.01 -9.09
C CYS A 643 -17.06 14.61 -8.87
N TYR A 644 -16.13 13.77 -8.39
CA TYR A 644 -14.74 14.16 -8.19
C TYR A 644 -13.98 14.08 -9.51
N LEU A 645 -13.29 15.17 -9.88
CA LEU A 645 -12.37 15.19 -11.00
C LEU A 645 -10.95 15.32 -10.46
N THR A 646 -10.10 14.37 -10.83
CA THR A 646 -8.74 14.24 -10.29
C THR A 646 -7.64 14.53 -11.31
N ASP A 647 -6.45 14.86 -10.79
CA ASP A 647 -5.18 14.83 -11.54
C ASP A 647 -4.53 13.43 -11.50
N ALA A 648 -3.30 13.33 -12.02
CA ALA A 648 -2.54 12.08 -12.09
C ALA A 648 -2.13 11.49 -10.72
N LEU A 649 -2.24 12.23 -9.61
CA LEU A 649 -2.00 11.73 -8.24
C LEU A 649 -3.30 11.38 -7.50
N GLY A 650 -4.44 11.47 -8.18
CA GLY A 650 -5.74 11.39 -7.52
C GLY A 650 -6.11 12.65 -6.71
N SER A 651 -5.41 13.77 -6.87
CA SER A 651 -5.79 15.03 -6.19
C SER A 651 -7.09 15.55 -6.77
N VAL A 652 -8.06 15.90 -5.91
CA VAL A 652 -9.33 16.49 -6.36
C VAL A 652 -9.09 17.92 -6.84
N ILE A 653 -9.18 18.18 -8.13
CA ILE A 653 -8.93 19.51 -8.73
C ILE A 653 -10.21 20.23 -9.15
N ALA A 654 -11.33 19.53 -9.28
CA ALA A 654 -12.64 20.12 -9.53
C ALA A 654 -13.79 19.18 -9.12
N LEU A 655 -14.98 19.77 -8.89
CA LEU A 655 -16.24 19.04 -8.79
C LEU A 655 -17.18 19.50 -9.90
N THR A 656 -17.94 18.54 -10.45
CA THR A 656 -19.11 18.84 -11.28
C THR A 656 -20.39 18.39 -10.59
N ASP A 657 -21.44 19.18 -10.72
CA ASP A 657 -22.80 18.74 -10.36
C ASP A 657 -23.44 17.85 -11.44
N GLU A 658 -24.65 17.38 -11.16
CA GLU A 658 -25.46 16.51 -12.04
C GLU A 658 -25.84 17.12 -13.39
N THR A 659 -25.69 18.44 -13.56
CA THR A 659 -25.91 19.11 -14.86
C THR A 659 -24.64 19.23 -15.69
N GLY A 660 -23.52 18.74 -15.14
CA GLY A 660 -22.18 18.90 -15.66
C GLY A 660 -21.56 20.28 -15.38
N ALA A 661 -22.17 21.10 -14.52
CA ALA A 661 -21.61 22.41 -14.18
C ALA A 661 -20.46 22.25 -13.19
N LYS A 662 -19.31 22.90 -13.48
CA LYS A 662 -18.19 22.98 -12.55
C LYS A 662 -18.58 23.85 -11.34
N VAL A 663 -18.71 23.24 -10.17
CA VAL A 663 -19.13 23.91 -8.94
C VAL A 663 -17.96 24.30 -8.04
N ASN A 664 -16.91 23.48 -8.01
CA ASN A 664 -15.70 23.75 -7.26
C ASN A 664 -14.46 23.63 -8.16
N THR A 665 -13.38 24.30 -7.79
CA THR A 665 -12.04 24.19 -8.39
C THR A 665 -11.02 24.30 -7.27
N TYR A 666 -10.02 23.42 -7.26
CA TYR A 666 -8.94 23.43 -6.29
C TYR A 666 -7.60 23.56 -6.99
N ALA A 667 -6.68 24.24 -6.33
CA ALA A 667 -5.30 24.34 -6.77
C ALA A 667 -4.38 24.19 -5.56
N TYR A 668 -3.29 23.45 -5.76
CA TYR A 668 -2.36 23.08 -4.69
C TYR A 668 -0.95 23.58 -5.00
N SER A 669 -0.15 23.82 -3.97
CA SER A 669 1.30 23.73 -4.11
C SER A 669 1.72 22.28 -4.41
N PRO A 670 2.98 22.03 -4.81
CA PRO A 670 3.48 20.67 -4.99
C PRO A 670 3.38 19.76 -3.75
N ARG A 671 3.12 20.32 -2.55
CA ARG A 671 2.95 19.59 -1.28
C ARG A 671 1.53 19.65 -0.73
N GLY A 672 0.54 19.97 -1.56
CA GLY A 672 -0.87 19.97 -1.14
C GLY A 672 -1.34 21.18 -0.35
N VAL A 673 -0.58 22.29 -0.29
CA VAL A 673 -1.07 23.55 0.31
C VAL A 673 -2.10 24.18 -0.61
N THR A 674 -3.33 24.33 -0.13
CA THR A 674 -4.43 24.96 -0.88
C THR A 674 -4.09 26.40 -1.26
N ARG A 675 -4.32 26.76 -2.52
CA ARG A 675 -3.99 28.09 -3.09
C ARG A 675 -5.23 28.97 -3.22
N ALA A 676 -5.00 30.28 -3.33
CA ALA A 676 -6.03 31.31 -3.44
C ALA A 676 -6.93 31.18 -4.69
N SER A 677 -6.48 30.49 -5.74
CA SER A 677 -7.29 30.19 -6.93
C SER A 677 -8.36 29.13 -6.69
N THR A 678 -8.38 28.51 -5.51
CA THR A 678 -9.44 27.58 -5.09
C THR A 678 -10.77 28.33 -4.95
N SER A 679 -11.83 27.75 -5.52
CA SER A 679 -13.20 28.21 -5.38
C SER A 679 -14.06 27.03 -4.93
N GLU A 680 -14.71 27.17 -3.79
CA GLU A 680 -15.53 26.13 -3.19
C GLU A 680 -16.95 26.67 -2.95
N LYS A 681 -17.92 26.11 -3.67
CA LYS A 681 -19.35 26.41 -3.48
C LYS A 681 -20.03 25.36 -2.61
N ASN A 682 -19.58 24.11 -2.72
CA ASN A 682 -20.08 22.99 -1.93
C ASN A 682 -18.91 22.42 -1.10
N PRO A 683 -18.87 22.64 0.22
CA PRO A 683 -17.81 22.12 1.07
C PRO A 683 -17.66 20.61 0.96
N GLN A 684 -16.42 20.14 0.86
CA GLN A 684 -16.09 18.71 0.83
C GLN A 684 -14.65 18.51 1.34
N PRO A 685 -14.26 17.35 1.90
CA PRO A 685 -12.97 17.24 2.59
C PRO A 685 -11.83 16.62 1.77
N TYR A 686 -12.10 15.93 0.66
CA TYR A 686 -11.06 15.27 -0.15
C TYR A 686 -10.32 16.27 -1.04
N ARG A 687 -9.00 16.22 -1.00
CA ARG A 687 -8.13 17.27 -1.55
C ARG A 687 -6.93 16.67 -2.29
N PHE A 688 -5.73 17.16 -2.00
CA PHE A 688 -4.46 16.68 -2.54
C PHE A 688 -4.30 15.17 -2.32
N ALA A 689 -3.89 14.46 -3.37
CA ALA A 689 -3.65 13.02 -3.39
C ALA A 689 -4.77 12.17 -2.74
N GLY A 690 -6.03 12.58 -2.92
CA GLY A 690 -7.19 11.89 -2.34
C GLY A 690 -7.28 11.94 -0.80
N GLY A 691 -6.42 12.70 -0.12
CA GLY A 691 -6.40 12.80 1.34
C GLY A 691 -7.58 13.62 1.89
N TYR A 692 -8.05 13.26 3.09
CA TYR A 692 -9.08 14.00 3.81
C TYR A 692 -8.44 15.18 4.54
N GLN A 693 -8.62 16.40 4.03
CA GLN A 693 -8.20 17.61 4.74
C GLN A 693 -9.31 18.04 5.71
N ASP A 694 -9.02 18.03 7.00
CA ASP A 694 -9.98 18.46 8.01
C ASP A 694 -9.83 19.95 8.38
N VAL A 695 -10.72 20.40 9.27
CA VAL A 695 -10.83 21.79 9.73
C VAL A 695 -9.57 22.33 10.44
N THR A 696 -8.61 21.47 10.76
CA THR A 696 -7.33 21.85 11.36
C THR A 696 -6.29 22.22 10.29
N GLY A 697 -6.58 21.94 9.01
CA GLY A 697 -5.69 22.14 7.87
C GLY A 697 -4.78 20.95 7.57
N LEU A 698 -4.75 19.94 8.45
CA LEU A 698 -4.04 18.69 8.24
C LEU A 698 -4.80 17.75 7.32
N TYR A 699 -4.05 16.94 6.58
CA TYR A 699 -4.58 15.79 5.86
C TYR A 699 -4.48 14.55 6.74
N HIS A 700 -5.55 13.76 6.82
CA HIS A 700 -5.54 12.45 7.44
C HIS A 700 -5.34 11.37 6.36
N TYR A 701 -4.22 10.64 6.46
CA TYR A 701 -3.87 9.50 5.61
C TYR A 701 -3.76 8.27 6.52
N GLY A 702 -4.87 7.58 6.75
CA GLY A 702 -4.93 6.35 7.55
C GLY A 702 -4.24 6.48 8.92
N ALA A 703 -3.01 5.98 9.02
CA ALA A 703 -2.24 5.92 10.25
C ALA A 703 -1.66 7.28 10.72
N ARG A 704 -1.58 8.31 9.87
CA ARG A 704 -0.88 9.58 10.21
C ARG A 704 -1.61 10.83 9.73
N TYR A 705 -1.26 11.97 10.35
CA TYR A 705 -1.66 13.29 9.87
C TYR A 705 -0.50 14.01 9.18
N TYR A 706 -0.75 14.51 7.98
CA TYR A 706 0.19 15.22 7.13
C TYR A 706 -0.04 16.73 7.17
N ASP A 707 1.03 17.49 7.45
CA ASP A 707 1.04 18.95 7.32
C ASP A 707 1.63 19.39 5.97
N PRO A 708 0.79 19.91 5.04
CA PRO A 708 1.24 20.31 3.71
C PRO A 708 2.19 21.51 3.73
N ASN A 709 2.14 22.35 4.78
CA ASN A 709 2.93 23.58 4.87
C ASN A 709 4.41 23.31 5.12
N ILE A 710 4.74 22.15 5.68
CA ILE A 710 6.11 21.68 5.95
C ILE A 710 6.40 20.32 5.30
N GLY A 711 5.43 19.70 4.63
CA GLY A 711 5.64 18.52 3.81
C GLY A 711 5.99 17.27 4.61
N ARG A 712 5.43 17.10 5.81
CA ARG A 712 5.75 15.97 6.70
C ARG A 712 4.57 15.56 7.57
N PHE A 713 4.63 14.34 8.09
CA PHE A 713 3.73 13.82 9.10
C PHE A 713 4.02 14.39 10.50
N ASN A 714 2.99 14.44 11.35
CA ASN A 714 3.09 14.93 12.73
C ASN A 714 3.42 13.83 13.76
N SER A 715 3.56 12.59 13.32
CA SER A 715 4.04 11.47 14.13
C SER A 715 5.04 10.65 13.30
N PRO A 716 5.95 9.90 13.96
CA PRO A 716 6.79 8.93 13.28
C PRO A 716 5.93 7.92 12.52
N ASP A 717 6.46 7.38 11.42
CA ASP A 717 5.94 6.21 10.73
C ASP A 717 5.81 5.07 11.74
N PRO A 718 4.59 4.60 12.03
CA PRO A 718 4.41 3.50 12.94
C PRO A 718 5.04 2.21 12.38
N SER A 719 5.00 1.99 11.06
CA SER A 719 5.54 0.77 10.45
C SER A 719 7.06 0.66 10.58
N GLY A 720 7.76 1.80 10.50
CA GLY A 720 9.22 1.88 10.46
C GLY A 720 9.81 1.54 9.09
N GLN A 721 8.98 1.49 8.03
CA GLN A 721 9.39 1.18 6.66
C GLN A 721 10.00 2.41 5.96
N GLU A 722 9.62 3.63 6.34
CA GLU A 722 10.19 4.85 5.78
C GLU A 722 11.58 5.18 6.36
N GLU A 723 12.56 5.48 5.48
CA GLU A 723 13.92 5.88 5.90
C GLU A 723 13.93 7.16 6.77
N ASN A 724 13.04 8.10 6.46
CA ASN A 724 12.78 9.27 7.29
C ASN A 724 11.40 9.13 7.93
N PRO A 725 11.30 9.01 9.26
CA PRO A 725 10.07 8.61 9.92
C PRO A 725 8.92 9.64 9.81
N TYR A 726 9.15 10.83 9.26
CA TYR A 726 8.06 11.80 9.09
C TYR A 726 7.89 12.26 7.64
N LEU A 727 8.74 11.83 6.71
CA LEU A 727 8.77 12.41 5.37
C LEU A 727 7.62 11.87 4.54
N TYR A 728 6.76 12.76 4.04
CA TYR A 728 5.69 12.34 3.14
C TYR A 728 6.24 12.02 1.76
N ALA A 729 5.81 10.89 1.20
CA ALA A 729 6.07 10.50 -0.19
C ALA A 729 7.56 10.51 -0.56
N GLU A 730 8.43 10.13 0.38
CA GLU A 730 9.91 10.18 0.24
C GLU A 730 10.46 11.55 -0.20
N GLY A 731 9.70 12.63 0.00
CA GLY A 731 10.07 13.97 -0.43
C GLY A 731 9.81 14.24 -1.93
N ASP A 732 9.10 13.35 -2.62
CA ASP A 732 8.64 13.53 -4.00
C ASP A 732 7.10 13.46 -4.14
N PRO A 733 6.36 14.42 -3.55
CA PRO A 733 4.90 14.46 -3.59
C PRO A 733 4.32 14.82 -4.97
N VAL A 734 5.17 15.00 -6.00
CA VAL A 734 4.74 15.23 -7.39
C VAL A 734 4.56 13.91 -8.13
N ASN A 735 5.28 12.86 -7.73
CA ASN A 735 5.25 11.56 -8.39
C ASN A 735 4.80 10.42 -7.47
N ARG A 736 4.75 10.65 -6.15
CA ARG A 736 4.43 9.66 -5.12
C ARG A 736 3.36 10.16 -4.16
N ILE A 737 2.64 9.22 -3.57
CA ILE A 737 1.62 9.44 -2.53
C ILE A 737 1.81 8.43 -1.40
N ASP A 738 1.29 8.74 -0.21
CA ASP A 738 1.18 7.78 0.90
C ASP A 738 -0.31 7.71 1.32
N PRO A 739 -1.11 6.78 0.74
CA PRO A 739 -2.56 6.72 0.98
C PRO A 739 -2.92 6.21 2.37
N ASN A 740 -2.08 5.38 2.97
CA ASN A 740 -2.35 4.70 4.24
C ASN A 740 -1.59 5.31 5.43
N GLY A 741 -0.69 6.26 5.18
CA GLY A 741 0.16 6.86 6.19
C GLY A 741 1.20 5.88 6.74
N LEU A 742 1.62 4.88 5.98
CA LEU A 742 2.60 3.86 6.39
C LEU A 742 3.72 3.69 5.37
N PHE A 743 3.41 3.89 4.08
CA PHE A 743 4.37 3.64 3.01
C PHE A 743 4.02 4.45 1.76
N SER A 744 5.05 4.98 1.09
CA SER A 744 4.87 5.74 -0.14
C SER A 744 4.83 4.86 -1.39
N PHE A 745 3.83 5.07 -2.24
CA PHE A 745 3.69 4.45 -3.55
C PHE A 745 3.96 5.48 -4.66
N SER A 746 4.54 5.05 -5.78
CA SER A 746 4.64 5.89 -6.98
C SER A 746 3.33 5.84 -7.79
N ASP A 747 2.33 6.63 -7.40
CA ASP A 747 1.02 6.63 -8.07
C ASP A 747 1.08 7.21 -9.51
N ALA A 748 2.09 8.01 -9.84
CA ALA A 748 2.26 8.55 -11.20
C ALA A 748 2.65 7.49 -12.26
N LEU A 749 2.90 6.24 -11.87
CA LEU A 749 3.56 5.22 -12.69
C LEU A 749 2.85 3.86 -12.73
N ASP A 750 1.80 3.65 -11.93
CA ASP A 750 1.34 2.30 -11.63
C ASP A 750 0.16 1.82 -12.46
N THR A 751 0.27 1.98 -13.78
CA THR A 751 -0.65 1.34 -14.73
C THR A 751 0.09 0.55 -15.82
N GLY A 752 1.41 0.36 -15.69
CA GLY A 752 2.23 -0.31 -16.70
C GLY A 752 3.46 -1.09 -16.23
N SER A 753 3.87 -1.03 -14.96
CA SER A 753 5.06 -1.76 -14.48
C SER A 753 5.02 -2.14 -13.00
N ASP A 754 3.89 -2.65 -12.54
CA ASP A 754 3.72 -3.11 -11.17
C ASP A 754 4.51 -4.41 -10.91
N ILE A 755 5.83 -4.25 -10.73
CA ILE A 755 6.76 -5.21 -10.10
C ILE A 755 7.15 -4.69 -8.69
N PHE A 756 6.55 -3.63 -8.16
CA PHE A 756 6.83 -3.19 -6.78
C PHE A 756 5.58 -2.65 -6.08
N GLY A 757 4.63 -3.56 -5.82
CA GLY A 757 3.37 -3.30 -5.13
C GLY A 757 2.83 -4.50 -4.35
N VAL A 758 3.69 -5.25 -3.64
CA VAL A 758 3.21 -6.09 -2.54
C VAL A 758 3.06 -5.19 -1.31
N VAL A 759 1.91 -5.32 -0.62
CA VAL A 759 1.50 -4.71 0.66
C VAL A 759 0.70 -3.40 0.51
N THR A 760 -0.63 -3.43 0.41
CA THR A 760 -1.55 -3.72 1.53
C THR A 760 -2.95 -3.99 0.95
N GLY A 761 -3.49 -5.21 1.04
CA GLY A 761 -4.41 -5.57 2.12
C GLY A 761 -5.51 -6.47 1.56
N CYS A 762 -6.08 -7.32 2.41
CA CYS A 762 -7.13 -8.27 2.08
C CYS A 762 -8.32 -7.68 1.29
N LEU A 763 -8.90 -8.50 0.39
CA LEU A 763 -10.01 -8.28 -0.56
C LEU A 763 -9.58 -7.51 -1.84
N ALA A 764 -9.31 -8.16 -2.97
CA ALA A 764 -10.20 -9.09 -3.66
C ALA A 764 -9.66 -10.54 -3.68
N GLY A 765 -10.54 -11.47 -3.36
CA GLY A 765 -10.21 -12.88 -3.40
C GLY A 765 -9.85 -13.34 -4.80
N VAL A 766 -8.72 -14.06 -4.90
CA VAL A 766 -8.56 -15.22 -5.79
C VAL A 766 -9.19 -15.09 -7.19
N THR A 767 -8.72 -14.14 -8.00
CA THR A 767 -8.89 -14.16 -9.48
C THR A 767 -7.65 -13.60 -10.20
N ALA A 768 -6.91 -12.64 -9.63
CA ALA A 768 -5.82 -11.99 -10.37
C ALA A 768 -4.53 -12.84 -10.56
N ALA A 769 -4.29 -13.86 -9.74
CA ALA A 769 -3.19 -14.80 -9.96
C ALA A 769 -3.42 -15.73 -11.16
N ALA A 770 -4.62 -15.71 -11.74
CA ALA A 770 -5.00 -16.49 -12.91
C ALA A 770 -5.12 -15.66 -14.20
N GLU A 771 -4.62 -14.41 -14.24
CA GLU A 771 -4.70 -13.60 -15.49
C GLU A 771 -3.46 -12.78 -15.86
N THR A 772 -2.49 -12.56 -14.97
CA THR A 772 -1.33 -11.74 -15.37
C THR A 772 -0.28 -12.49 -16.18
N GLY A 773 -0.17 -13.82 -16.06
CA GLY A 773 0.75 -14.74 -16.77
C GLY A 773 2.13 -14.20 -17.19
N SER A 774 2.57 -13.18 -16.48
CA SER A 774 3.88 -12.60 -16.48
C SER A 774 4.45 -13.18 -15.22
N ILE A 775 5.21 -14.27 -15.36
CA ILE A 775 6.18 -14.61 -14.32
C ILE A 775 7.20 -13.49 -14.42
N ALA A 776 6.90 -12.33 -13.83
CA ALA A 776 7.87 -11.29 -13.62
C ALA A 776 8.86 -11.87 -12.62
N TYR A 777 10.00 -12.34 -13.13
CA TYR A 777 11.16 -12.55 -12.29
C TYR A 777 11.55 -11.15 -11.79
N ALA A 778 11.02 -10.78 -10.63
CA ALA A 778 11.58 -9.69 -9.85
C ALA A 778 12.96 -10.16 -9.42
N ALA A 779 13.96 -9.95 -10.27
CA ALA A 779 15.32 -9.85 -9.78
C ALA A 779 15.28 -8.70 -8.79
N ALA A 780 15.43 -9.03 -7.51
CA ALA A 780 15.58 -8.08 -6.43
C ALA A 780 16.73 -7.13 -6.78
N VAL A 781 16.38 -5.97 -7.35
CA VAL A 781 17.28 -4.84 -7.52
C VAL A 781 16.81 -3.81 -6.52
N GLY A 782 17.31 -3.96 -5.29
CA GLY A 782 17.84 -2.81 -4.56
C GLY A 782 16.86 -1.78 -4.02
N GLY A 783 15.67 -2.17 -3.59
CA GLY A 783 14.95 -1.52 -2.48
C GLY A 783 15.02 -2.41 -1.25
N VAL A 784 16.22 -2.75 -0.78
CA VAL A 784 16.42 -3.66 0.35
C VAL A 784 16.43 -2.84 1.64
N VAL A 785 15.27 -2.75 2.29
CA VAL A 785 15.24 -2.89 3.75
C VAL A 785 15.47 -4.38 4.01
N GLY A 786 16.59 -4.68 4.68
CA GLY A 786 17.17 -6.02 4.75
C GLY A 786 16.23 -7.11 5.24
N ALA A 787 16.07 -8.16 4.43
CA ALA A 787 15.82 -9.53 4.88
C ALA A 787 16.42 -10.46 3.82
N GLY A 788 17.46 -11.21 4.18
CA GLY A 788 18.05 -12.21 3.30
C GLY A 788 17.96 -13.57 3.97
N VAL A 789 17.49 -14.60 3.25
CA VAL A 789 18.04 -15.97 3.36
C VAL A 789 17.74 -16.78 2.09
N GLY A 790 18.79 -17.41 1.54
CA GLY A 790 18.87 -18.80 1.09
C GLY A 790 17.75 -19.43 0.26
N SER A 791 18.07 -19.67 -1.02
CA SER A 791 17.33 -20.48 -1.99
C SER A 791 17.07 -21.93 -1.54
N ALA A 792 15.84 -22.42 -1.72
CA ALA A 792 15.56 -23.83 -2.00
C ALA A 792 14.23 -23.99 -2.76
N VAL A 793 14.33 -24.61 -3.93
CA VAL A 793 13.25 -24.93 -4.88
C VAL A 793 12.35 -26.04 -4.33
N GLY A 794 11.03 -25.88 -4.42
CA GLY A 794 10.06 -26.93 -4.07
C GLY A 794 8.63 -26.56 -4.44
N VAL A 795 8.13 -27.16 -5.52
CA VAL A 795 6.78 -27.01 -6.08
C VAL A 795 5.74 -27.65 -5.14
N GLY A 796 4.69 -26.92 -4.74
CA GLY A 796 3.59 -27.47 -3.94
C GLY A 796 2.44 -26.49 -3.70
N LEU A 797 1.29 -26.74 -4.36
CA LEU A 797 -0.02 -26.11 -4.10
C LEU A 797 -0.42 -26.21 -2.61
N ALA A 798 -0.81 -25.11 -1.97
CA ALA A 798 -1.54 -25.16 -0.70
C ALA A 798 -2.47 -23.94 -0.44
N VAL A 799 -3.77 -24.23 -0.45
CA VAL A 799 -4.88 -23.78 0.42
C VAL A 799 -5.04 -22.28 0.72
N VAL A 800 -6.11 -21.74 0.12
CA VAL A 800 -6.78 -20.46 0.40
C VAL A 800 -7.40 -20.45 1.80
N GLY A 801 -7.00 -19.51 2.66
CA GLY A 801 -7.54 -19.33 4.00
C GLY A 801 -7.45 -17.88 4.49
N SER A 802 -8.63 -17.28 4.71
CA SER A 802 -8.94 -16.32 5.78
C SER A 802 -8.34 -14.91 5.72
N CYS A 803 -9.17 -13.94 5.33
CA CYS A 803 -8.95 -12.54 5.64
C CYS A 803 -9.18 -12.28 7.13
N ALA A 804 -8.16 -11.80 7.82
CA ALA A 804 -8.28 -11.25 9.16
C ALA A 804 -7.76 -9.81 9.17
N LEU A 805 -8.69 -8.85 9.21
CA LEU A 805 -8.52 -7.63 9.99
C LEU A 805 -8.15 -8.06 11.41
N GLY A 806 -7.04 -7.60 11.98
CA GLY A 806 -6.62 -8.07 13.31
C GLY A 806 -5.14 -7.90 13.56
N GLY A 807 -4.67 -6.66 13.58
CA GLY A 807 -3.26 -6.38 13.84
C GLY A 807 -2.89 -4.91 13.86
N ALA A 808 -3.88 -4.01 14.00
CA ALA A 808 -3.71 -2.59 14.27
C ALA A 808 -2.97 -2.26 15.56
N ALA A 809 -2.17 -3.16 16.15
CA ALA A 809 -1.64 -3.01 17.49
C ALA A 809 -0.20 -3.49 17.60
N GLY A 810 0.71 -2.52 17.63
CA GLY A 810 2.11 -2.76 17.92
C GLY A 810 3.01 -2.09 16.94
N PHE A 811 3.02 -0.76 17.00
CA PHE A 811 3.97 0.03 16.25
C PHE A 811 4.63 1.06 17.17
N TYR A 812 5.47 0.51 18.03
CA TYR A 812 6.90 0.79 17.94
C TYR A 812 7.55 -0.46 17.35
N GLY A 813 8.02 -0.40 16.10
CA GLY A 813 9.03 -1.32 15.57
C GLY A 813 8.63 -2.76 15.25
N ALA A 814 7.53 -2.99 14.53
CA ALA A 814 7.23 -4.32 13.96
C ALA A 814 7.90 -4.56 12.58
N GLU A 815 9.20 -4.27 12.47
CA GLU A 815 10.11 -4.89 11.48
C GLU A 815 11.47 -5.27 12.11
N ILE A 816 11.47 -5.57 13.40
CA ILE A 816 12.66 -6.14 14.07
C ILE A 816 12.36 -7.52 14.68
N LEU A 817 11.31 -8.19 14.19
CA LEU A 817 10.77 -9.44 14.77
C LEU A 817 10.72 -10.64 13.82
N THR A 818 11.35 -10.55 12.65
CA THR A 818 11.51 -11.68 11.71
C THR A 818 12.97 -12.15 11.55
N TYR A 819 13.82 -11.86 12.54
CA TYR A 819 15.15 -12.47 12.68
C TYR A 819 15.12 -13.51 13.81
N GLY A 820 14.73 -14.74 13.48
CA GLY A 820 14.81 -15.94 14.32
C GLY A 820 14.83 -17.19 13.45
#